data_AF-A0A1B1TF10-F1
#
_entry.id   AF-A0A1B1TF10-F1
#
_cell.length_a   1.000
_cell.length_b   1.000
_cell.length_c   1.000
_cell.angle_alpha   90.00
_cell.angle_beta   90.00
_cell.angle_gamma   90.00
#
_symmetry.space_group_name_H-M   'P 1'
#
loop_
_entity.id
_entity.type
_entity.pdbx_description
1 polymer ?
#
loop_
_entity_poly.entity_id
_entity_poly.type
_entity_poly.pdbx_seq_one_letter_code
_entity_poly.pdbx_strand_id
1 'polypeptide(L)'
;MRWATVRNIQPRWYDLKTFKPAPRQELQTTGTLDDWTEKNQYIIVVRAYLFNFEKQWNLAPGTWFSVPKSYSSLPNGLSSGDNLFGKVIDSEIQIFPSQSIHGHLSSNLDASLAINALSNDAVIIRDYPVKRESKTLPISMIDFWIRKQHPRMKEDKVIVLLDSVKSFLSQKDNSNVPISIQRALIRDFGDCRWSEEINHNIDIKGFSENGASSLIDYFLSLNSYDLIVEWIWPIGPHKKMLQKLIESRICRLLVTRSGELSNLSDSALMLRSLPKIGQVELVISREQSIKLEITKKSGEILANNVHEYVPKDATELHAAFTDKGWNLGMMTDNSMNYLEREKLWAALEMFPKGDEVWANRIETEFPLASWIATPIENRPLRWIRVKDSLPEGWVELLPLRETPTRDLFEALPKASLKWQDEVLLEIQKRFENNQEELIEYEELLENPQLSGWFSVAVLLCSNKLTKDFETIIESSLEVWLDSPRMAIKILANLFPIIGSNTTQRQKNLELCLSASKVHPKDSILFCWGEFVDSLINNNPLSLEQSRKYMTILPFKWWLNQGYEWLKIQLNSTSGRNWLSQKYLPWPAIISRSQGEKCGPPGYQEIFTSKLLDSNELLHILIIEQGVGSDSLLDAYEMIFSNEQNQNLPAGRIHPLVGLLVRGSSEWPSIDITILELGDKEVASLLFARYYTECLLTD
;
A
#
# COMPACT_ATOMS: atom_id res chain seq x y z
N MET A 1 21.46 -3.02 -48.34
CA MET A 1 20.41 -2.00 -48.25
C MET A 1 21.03 -0.67 -47.88
N ARG A 2 20.42 0.44 -48.31
CA ARG A 2 20.84 1.79 -47.94
C ARG A 2 19.61 2.62 -47.64
N TRP A 3 19.73 3.47 -46.63
CA TRP A 3 18.70 4.43 -46.25
C TRP A 3 18.95 5.75 -46.98
N ALA A 4 17.87 6.41 -47.39
CA ALA A 4 17.90 7.75 -47.96
C ALA A 4 16.72 8.59 -47.46
N THR A 5 16.93 9.89 -47.29
CA THR A 5 15.87 10.86 -47.01
C THR A 5 15.54 11.62 -48.27
N VAL A 6 14.25 11.76 -48.58
CA VAL A 6 13.82 12.61 -49.70
C VAL A 6 14.02 14.07 -49.30
N ARG A 7 14.69 14.85 -50.16
CA ARG A 7 14.87 16.29 -49.95
C ARG A 7 13.49 16.95 -49.89
N ASN A 8 13.29 17.86 -48.94
CA ASN A 8 12.04 18.63 -48.71
C ASN A 8 11.59 19.51 -49.92
N ILE A 9 12.15 19.31 -51.13
CA ILE A 9 11.66 19.91 -52.37
C ILE A 9 10.48 19.06 -52.85
N GLN A 10 9.37 19.72 -53.22
CA GLN A 10 8.19 19.03 -53.75
C GLN A 10 8.59 18.07 -54.88
N PRO A 11 8.13 16.80 -54.83
CA PRO A 11 8.39 15.84 -55.90
C PRO A 11 7.89 16.41 -57.22
N ARG A 12 8.68 16.25 -58.28
CA ARG A 12 8.30 16.73 -59.62
C ARG A 12 7.54 15.63 -60.34
N TRP A 13 6.32 15.93 -60.73
CA TRP A 13 5.47 15.01 -61.47
C TRP A 13 5.61 15.27 -62.96
N TYR A 14 5.70 14.20 -63.73
CA TYR A 14 5.71 14.23 -65.18
C TYR A 14 4.69 13.22 -65.70
N ASP A 15 3.92 13.59 -66.70
CA ASP A 15 3.08 12.62 -67.41
C ASP A 15 3.99 11.70 -68.24
N LEU A 16 3.83 10.38 -68.08
CA LEU A 16 4.66 9.37 -68.74
C LEU A 16 4.50 9.40 -70.27
N LYS A 17 3.33 9.81 -70.79
CA LYS A 17 3.08 9.84 -72.24
C LYS A 17 3.66 11.08 -72.89
N THR A 18 3.58 12.24 -72.22
CA THR A 18 3.95 13.53 -72.81
C THR A 18 5.30 14.06 -72.31
N PHE A 19 5.85 13.49 -71.23
CA PHE A 19 7.03 13.97 -70.50
C PHE A 19 6.95 15.45 -70.05
N LYS A 20 5.75 16.03 -70.01
CA LYS A 20 5.52 17.40 -69.56
C LYS A 20 5.33 17.44 -68.04
N PRO A 21 5.72 18.55 -67.38
CA PRO A 21 5.44 18.74 -65.96
C PRO A 21 3.93 18.65 -65.70
N ALA A 22 3.54 17.83 -64.74
CA ALA A 22 2.17 17.67 -64.28
C ALA A 22 2.01 18.28 -62.86
N PRO A 23 0.83 18.77 -62.50
CA PRO A 23 0.54 19.13 -61.12
C PRO A 23 0.59 17.89 -60.21
N ARG A 24 0.84 18.11 -58.92
CA ARG A 24 0.83 17.04 -57.91
C ARG A 24 -0.55 16.35 -57.92
N GLN A 25 -0.56 15.06 -58.16
CA GLN A 25 -1.76 14.23 -58.06
C GLN A 25 -1.84 13.61 -56.65
N GLU A 26 -3.04 13.50 -56.12
CA GLU A 26 -3.28 12.62 -54.97
C GLU A 26 -3.20 11.18 -55.47
N LEU A 27 -2.44 10.34 -54.78
CA LEU A 27 -2.40 8.91 -55.09
C LEU A 27 -3.80 8.37 -54.77
N GLN A 28 -4.60 8.16 -55.81
CA GLN A 28 -5.99 7.74 -55.70
C GLN A 28 -6.09 6.52 -54.76
N THR A 29 -6.78 6.70 -53.63
CA THR A 29 -7.26 5.59 -52.81
C THR A 29 -8.31 4.86 -53.63
N THR A 30 -7.94 3.68 -54.13
CA THR A 30 -8.76 2.81 -54.98
C THR A 30 -10.21 2.72 -54.50
N GLY A 31 -11.17 3.18 -55.31
CA GLY A 31 -12.58 3.11 -54.91
C GLY A 31 -13.64 3.24 -56.01
N THR A 32 -13.36 3.78 -57.20
CA THR A 32 -14.41 4.01 -58.20
C THR A 32 -14.10 3.43 -59.59
N LEU A 33 -15.14 3.04 -60.32
CA LEU A 33 -15.07 2.38 -61.64
C LEU A 33 -14.51 3.33 -62.72
N ASP A 34 -14.71 4.64 -62.56
CA ASP A 34 -14.12 5.69 -63.41
C ASP A 34 -12.59 5.84 -63.22
N ASP A 35 -12.04 5.39 -62.08
CA ASP A 35 -10.58 5.41 -61.82
C ASP A 35 -9.82 4.36 -62.69
N TRP A 36 -10.55 3.43 -63.30
CA TRP A 36 -9.95 2.40 -64.15
C TRP A 36 -9.80 2.83 -65.62
N THR A 37 -10.61 3.77 -66.09
CA THR A 37 -10.67 4.16 -67.50
C THR A 37 -9.61 5.20 -67.91
N GLU A 38 -9.14 6.05 -66.99
CA GLU A 38 -8.06 7.00 -67.25
C GLU A 38 -6.86 6.78 -66.33
N LYS A 39 -6.12 5.68 -66.54
CA LYS A 39 -4.81 5.52 -65.91
C LYS A 39 -3.78 6.42 -66.60
N ASN A 40 -3.81 7.71 -66.28
CA ASN A 40 -2.67 8.58 -66.56
C ASN A 40 -1.50 8.07 -65.73
N GLN A 41 -0.47 7.56 -66.41
CA GLN A 41 0.74 7.07 -65.77
C GLN A 41 1.65 8.28 -65.55
N TYR A 42 2.14 8.44 -64.33
CA TYR A 42 3.01 9.55 -63.96
C TYR A 42 4.39 9.03 -63.55
N ILE A 43 5.45 9.76 -63.92
CA ILE A 43 6.78 9.62 -63.35
C ILE A 43 6.94 10.65 -62.23
N ILE A 44 7.38 10.19 -61.07
CA ILE A 44 7.71 11.05 -59.94
C ILE A 44 9.24 11.10 -59.81
N VAL A 45 9.81 12.29 -59.94
CA VAL A 45 11.24 12.51 -59.73
C VAL A 45 11.45 13.09 -58.34
N VAL A 46 12.13 12.32 -57.51
CA VAL A 46 12.56 12.71 -56.16
C VAL A 46 14.07 12.91 -56.12
N ARG A 47 14.52 13.89 -55.35
CA ARG A 47 15.92 14.03 -54.96
C ARG A 47 16.05 13.51 -53.55
N ALA A 48 17.05 12.67 -53.29
CA ALA A 48 17.25 12.09 -51.97
C ALA A 48 18.72 12.15 -51.54
N TYR A 49 18.95 12.24 -50.23
CA TYR A 49 20.26 12.15 -49.62
C TYR A 49 20.44 10.78 -49.00
N LEU A 50 21.55 10.12 -49.32
CA LEU A 50 21.97 8.93 -48.59
C LEU A 50 22.43 9.30 -47.19
N PHE A 51 22.13 8.45 -46.23
CA PHE A 51 22.62 8.62 -44.86
C PHE A 51 24.12 8.31 -44.67
N ASN A 52 24.72 7.49 -45.53
CA ASN A 52 26.14 7.11 -45.45
C ASN A 52 26.89 7.64 -46.69
N PHE A 53 27.70 8.69 -46.48
CA PHE A 53 28.51 9.32 -47.52
C PHE A 53 29.85 8.59 -47.78
N GLU A 54 30.36 7.85 -46.79
CA GLU A 54 31.67 7.19 -46.89
C GLU A 54 31.66 6.02 -47.86
N LYS A 55 30.52 5.33 -47.97
CA LYS A 55 30.34 4.29 -48.98
C LYS A 55 29.87 4.95 -50.27
N GLN A 56 30.70 4.98 -51.32
CA GLN A 56 30.27 5.44 -52.65
C GLN A 56 29.03 4.66 -53.13
N TRP A 57 28.05 5.37 -53.69
CA TRP A 57 26.89 4.74 -54.33
C TRP A 57 27.28 4.27 -55.73
N ASN A 58 27.76 3.04 -55.85
CA ASN A 58 28.20 2.46 -57.13
C ASN A 58 27.03 1.91 -57.97
N LEU A 59 25.95 2.67 -58.14
CA LEU A 59 24.91 2.32 -59.12
C LEU A 59 25.06 3.23 -60.34
N ALA A 60 25.11 2.62 -61.53
CA ALA A 60 25.07 3.38 -62.76
C ALA A 60 23.72 4.12 -62.87
N PRO A 61 23.69 5.36 -63.39
CA PRO A 61 22.43 6.02 -63.76
C PRO A 61 21.56 5.10 -64.62
N GLY A 62 20.28 4.95 -64.27
CA GLY A 62 19.34 4.05 -64.96
C GLY A 62 19.22 2.64 -64.35
N THR A 63 19.86 2.35 -63.22
CA THR A 63 19.70 1.07 -62.52
C THR A 63 18.34 0.97 -61.83
N TRP A 64 17.58 -0.09 -62.11
CA TRP A 64 16.34 -0.41 -61.42
C TRP A 64 16.61 -0.99 -60.03
N PHE A 65 15.82 -0.58 -59.03
CA PHE A 65 15.87 -1.12 -57.68
C PHE A 65 14.45 -1.42 -57.18
N SER A 66 14.32 -2.42 -56.31
CA SER A 66 13.07 -2.83 -55.69
C SER A 66 13.06 -2.55 -54.19
N VAL A 67 11.87 -2.54 -53.59
CA VAL A 67 11.74 -2.50 -52.13
C VAL A 67 12.44 -3.73 -51.52
N PRO A 68 13.30 -3.56 -50.50
CA PRO A 68 13.96 -4.67 -49.85
C PRO A 68 12.96 -5.62 -49.16
N LYS A 69 13.23 -6.93 -49.14
CA LYS A 69 12.39 -7.93 -48.46
C LYS A 69 12.53 -7.96 -46.93
N SER A 70 13.61 -7.39 -46.41
CA SER A 70 13.87 -7.21 -44.98
C SER A 70 14.28 -5.76 -44.74
N TYR A 71 14.14 -5.24 -43.51
CA TYR A 71 14.68 -3.93 -43.15
C TYR A 71 16.08 -4.11 -42.54
N SER A 72 17.09 -3.46 -43.10
CA SER A 72 18.40 -3.35 -42.43
C SER A 72 18.34 -2.37 -41.27
N SER A 73 19.20 -2.50 -40.27
CA SER A 73 19.32 -1.48 -39.21
C SER A 73 19.47 -0.08 -39.80
N LEU A 74 18.87 0.91 -39.14
CA LEU A 74 19.08 2.32 -39.50
C LEU A 74 20.57 2.66 -39.36
N PRO A 75 21.03 3.75 -39.99
CA PRO A 75 22.39 4.23 -39.83
C PRO A 75 22.76 4.43 -38.35
N ASN A 76 24.04 4.22 -38.02
CA ASN A 76 24.59 4.34 -36.67
C ASN A 76 24.14 5.68 -36.04
N GLY A 77 23.55 5.63 -34.84
CA GLY A 77 23.03 6.83 -34.16
C GLY A 77 21.50 6.89 -34.01
N LEU A 78 20.74 6.17 -34.84
CA LEU A 78 19.26 6.25 -34.89
C LEU A 78 18.52 4.96 -34.50
N SER A 79 19.24 3.84 -34.38
CA SER A 79 18.67 2.56 -33.92
C SER A 79 19.55 1.86 -32.89
N SER A 80 20.48 2.59 -32.29
CA SER A 80 21.52 2.05 -31.40
C SER A 80 21.38 2.53 -29.95
N GLY A 81 20.38 3.37 -29.66
CA GLY A 81 20.08 3.78 -28.28
C GLY A 81 19.13 2.83 -27.58
N ASP A 82 19.01 3.00 -26.27
CA ASP A 82 18.18 2.13 -25.41
C ASP A 82 16.71 2.59 -25.36
N ASN A 83 16.43 3.85 -25.72
CA ASN A 83 15.13 4.48 -25.54
C ASN A 83 14.42 4.74 -26.88
N LEU A 84 13.14 4.35 -26.95
CA LEU A 84 12.29 4.59 -28.11
C LEU A 84 11.82 6.04 -28.13
N PHE A 85 12.29 6.82 -29.11
CA PHE A 85 11.82 8.20 -29.27
C PHE A 85 10.47 8.27 -30.01
N GLY A 86 10.31 7.48 -31.06
CA GLY A 86 9.10 7.53 -31.90
C GLY A 86 9.19 6.68 -33.17
N LYS A 87 8.19 6.83 -34.03
CA LYS A 87 8.11 6.15 -35.33
C LYS A 87 8.23 7.14 -36.48
N VAL A 88 8.82 6.73 -37.59
CA VAL A 88 8.87 7.54 -38.82
C VAL A 88 7.47 7.63 -39.42
N ILE A 89 7.01 8.85 -39.71
CA ILE A 89 5.67 9.11 -40.26
C ILE A 89 5.43 8.25 -41.51
N ASP A 90 4.24 7.68 -41.61
CA ASP A 90 3.82 6.79 -42.71
C ASP A 90 4.66 5.50 -42.83
N SER A 91 5.28 5.04 -41.73
CA SER A 91 6.00 3.75 -41.69
C SER A 91 6.01 3.11 -40.29
N GLU A 92 6.39 1.83 -40.21
CA GLU A 92 6.58 1.11 -38.93
C GLU A 92 8.01 1.21 -38.37
N ILE A 93 8.86 2.05 -38.97
CA ILE A 93 10.26 2.16 -38.57
C ILE A 93 10.35 2.93 -37.25
N GLN A 94 10.93 2.31 -36.23
CA GLN A 94 11.17 2.89 -34.91
C GLN A 94 12.54 3.54 -34.81
N ILE A 95 12.63 4.65 -34.08
CA ILE A 95 13.86 5.41 -33.85
C ILE A 95 14.29 5.29 -32.39
N PHE A 96 15.54 4.87 -32.21
CA PHE A 96 16.24 4.77 -30.93
C PHE A 96 17.54 5.59 -30.98
N PRO A 97 17.48 6.89 -30.66
CA PRO A 97 18.62 7.80 -30.75
C PRO A 97 19.72 7.41 -29.76
N SER A 98 20.97 7.33 -30.21
CA SER A 98 22.14 7.16 -29.32
C SER A 98 22.99 8.41 -29.20
N GLN A 99 22.56 9.52 -29.81
CA GLN A 99 23.21 10.83 -29.74
C GLN A 99 22.31 11.79 -28.96
N SER A 100 22.92 12.80 -28.34
CA SER A 100 22.21 13.89 -27.68
C SER A 100 21.31 14.64 -28.66
N ILE A 101 20.09 14.94 -28.22
CA ILE A 101 19.10 15.69 -28.99
C ILE A 101 18.99 17.10 -28.43
N HIS A 102 19.13 18.12 -29.28
CA HIS A 102 18.78 19.49 -28.98
C HIS A 102 17.47 19.85 -29.68
N GLY A 103 16.40 19.98 -28.90
CA GLY A 103 15.10 20.42 -29.39
C GLY A 103 14.83 21.88 -29.09
N HIS A 104 14.55 22.66 -30.14
CA HIS A 104 13.97 23.99 -29.97
C HIS A 104 12.49 23.92 -30.32
N LEU A 105 11.68 23.55 -29.33
CA LEU A 105 10.27 23.25 -29.51
C LEU A 105 9.41 24.42 -29.05
N SER A 106 8.53 24.89 -29.93
CA SER A 106 7.60 26.00 -29.63
C SER A 106 6.34 25.52 -28.88
N SER A 107 5.97 24.24 -29.02
CA SER A 107 4.81 23.62 -28.37
C SER A 107 5.17 23.01 -27.02
N ASN A 108 4.44 23.41 -25.97
CA ASN A 108 4.47 22.79 -24.64
C ASN A 108 4.24 21.28 -24.69
N LEU A 109 3.32 20.86 -25.55
CA LEU A 109 2.87 19.47 -25.64
C LEU A 109 3.91 18.61 -26.33
N ASP A 110 4.55 19.11 -27.40
CA ASP A 110 5.63 18.39 -28.07
C ASP A 110 6.86 18.25 -27.16
N ALA A 111 7.20 19.30 -26.40
CA ALA A 111 8.26 19.25 -25.40
C ALA A 111 7.96 18.19 -24.32
N SER A 112 6.71 18.16 -23.84
CA SER A 112 6.27 17.16 -22.86
C SER A 112 6.40 15.73 -23.40
N LEU A 113 5.92 15.50 -24.63
CA LEU A 113 5.97 14.19 -25.27
C LEU A 113 7.42 13.75 -25.50
N ALA A 114 8.29 14.66 -25.95
CA ALA A 114 9.71 14.36 -26.18
C ALA A 114 10.45 14.03 -24.89
N ILE A 115 10.20 14.78 -23.81
CA ILE A 115 10.77 14.51 -22.48
C ILE A 115 10.31 13.14 -21.98
N ASN A 116 9.01 12.86 -22.00
CA ASN A 116 8.45 11.60 -21.51
C ASN A 116 8.91 10.38 -22.33
N ALA A 117 9.16 10.56 -23.64
CA ALA A 117 9.65 9.49 -24.50
C ALA A 117 11.08 9.02 -24.14
N LEU A 118 11.91 9.90 -23.58
CA LEU A 118 13.33 9.63 -23.29
C LEU A 118 13.65 9.56 -21.80
N SER A 119 12.65 9.76 -20.93
CA SER A 119 12.81 9.95 -19.48
C SER A 119 13.24 8.73 -18.67
N ASN A 120 13.14 7.53 -19.24
CA ASN A 120 13.41 6.29 -18.52
C ASN A 120 14.84 6.28 -17.96
N ASP A 121 15.05 6.06 -16.66
CA ASP A 121 16.38 6.05 -16.02
C ASP A 121 17.24 7.31 -16.26
N ALA A 122 16.61 8.48 -16.37
CA ALA A 122 17.31 9.77 -16.50
C ALA A 122 16.87 10.77 -15.44
N VAL A 123 17.76 11.67 -15.04
CA VAL A 123 17.41 12.83 -14.22
C VAL A 123 16.74 13.87 -15.11
N ILE A 124 15.51 14.20 -14.79
CA ILE A 124 14.65 15.16 -15.49
C ILE A 124 14.68 16.50 -14.76
N ILE A 125 15.21 17.52 -15.42
CA ILE A 125 15.21 18.91 -14.96
C ILE A 125 14.18 19.65 -15.81
N ARG A 126 13.05 20.06 -15.22
CA ARG A 126 11.88 20.51 -15.99
C ARG A 126 11.08 21.62 -15.31
N ASP A 127 10.49 22.52 -16.11
CA ASP A 127 9.47 23.45 -15.63
C ASP A 127 8.08 22.79 -15.69
N TYR A 128 7.62 22.24 -14.56
CA TYR A 128 6.35 21.52 -14.52
C TYR A 128 5.14 22.47 -14.60
N PRO A 129 4.08 22.10 -15.34
CA PRO A 129 2.88 22.94 -15.47
C PRO A 129 2.18 23.13 -14.12
N VAL A 130 2.09 22.08 -13.31
CA VAL A 130 1.54 22.12 -11.93
C VAL A 130 2.69 22.30 -10.95
N LYS A 131 2.55 23.24 -10.02
CA LYS A 131 3.54 23.46 -8.96
C LYS A 131 3.52 22.27 -8.01
N ARG A 132 4.66 21.59 -7.85
CA ARG A 132 4.83 20.54 -6.83
C ARG A 132 4.89 21.17 -5.43
N GLU A 133 4.28 20.52 -4.45
CA GLU A 133 4.19 21.03 -3.07
C GLU A 133 5.52 20.88 -2.33
N SER A 134 6.28 19.81 -2.62
CA SER A 134 7.60 19.57 -2.03
C SER A 134 8.67 19.45 -3.11
N LYS A 135 9.47 20.52 -3.28
CA LYS A 135 10.67 20.50 -4.14
C LYS A 135 11.86 20.08 -3.33
N THR A 136 12.55 19.01 -3.71
CA THR A 136 13.81 18.57 -3.07
C THR A 136 14.99 18.77 -4.00
N LEU A 137 16.08 19.34 -3.49
CA LEU A 137 17.31 19.61 -4.23
C LEU A 137 18.55 19.01 -3.53
N PRO A 138 19.56 18.58 -4.29
CA PRO A 138 20.78 18.00 -3.73
C PRO A 138 21.62 19.09 -3.06
N ILE A 139 21.92 18.95 -1.76
CA ILE A 139 22.74 19.89 -0.96
C ILE A 139 24.11 20.13 -1.62
N SER A 140 24.68 19.10 -2.24
CA SER A 140 25.99 19.18 -2.88
C SER A 140 26.07 20.18 -4.04
N MET A 141 24.95 20.55 -4.67
CA MET A 141 24.95 21.56 -5.75
C MET A 141 25.33 22.97 -5.26
N ILE A 142 25.22 23.23 -3.96
CA ILE A 142 25.54 24.52 -3.35
C ILE A 142 27.01 24.90 -3.55
N ASP A 143 27.92 23.92 -3.70
CA ASP A 143 29.33 24.18 -4.03
C ASP A 143 29.47 25.02 -5.30
N PHE A 144 28.77 24.62 -6.36
CA PHE A 144 28.77 25.32 -7.66
C PHE A 144 28.13 26.70 -7.56
N TRP A 145 27.07 26.82 -6.77
CA TRP A 145 26.35 28.09 -6.60
C TRP A 145 27.17 29.12 -5.80
N ILE A 146 27.76 28.76 -4.66
CA ILE A 146 28.58 29.68 -3.84
C ILE A 146 29.80 30.16 -4.63
N ARG A 147 30.47 29.26 -5.35
CA ARG A 147 31.62 29.61 -6.20
C ARG A 147 31.26 30.61 -7.29
N LYS A 148 30.05 30.50 -7.87
CA LYS A 148 29.52 31.46 -8.84
C LYS A 148 29.17 32.81 -8.21
N GLN A 149 28.60 32.82 -7.00
CA GLN A 149 28.28 34.06 -6.29
C GLN A 149 29.53 34.82 -5.81
N HIS A 150 30.60 34.09 -5.49
CA HIS A 150 31.81 34.66 -4.90
C HIS A 150 33.10 34.33 -5.68
N PRO A 151 33.22 34.72 -6.97
CA PRO A 151 34.33 34.32 -7.83
C PRO A 151 35.71 34.89 -7.42
N ARG A 152 35.74 35.85 -6.49
CA ARG A 152 36.96 36.53 -6.00
C ARG A 152 37.31 36.18 -4.56
N MET A 153 36.53 35.32 -3.91
CA MET A 153 36.78 34.91 -2.53
C MET A 153 37.91 33.85 -2.50
N LYS A 154 38.76 33.89 -1.46
CA LYS A 154 39.80 32.86 -1.27
C LYS A 154 39.16 31.50 -0.96
N GLU A 155 39.76 30.44 -1.48
CA GLU A 155 39.25 29.06 -1.37
C GLU A 155 38.97 28.64 0.08
N ASP A 156 39.88 28.91 1.02
CA ASP A 156 39.68 28.58 2.44
C ASP A 156 38.42 29.22 3.03
N LYS A 157 38.10 30.46 2.61
CA LYS A 157 36.89 31.17 3.06
C LYS A 157 35.62 30.63 2.39
N VAL A 158 35.74 30.17 1.13
CA VAL A 158 34.64 29.53 0.40
C VAL A 158 34.27 28.21 1.07
N ILE A 159 35.26 27.40 1.46
CA ILE A 159 35.05 26.13 2.16
C ILE A 159 34.34 26.35 3.51
N VAL A 160 34.83 27.28 4.33
CA VAL A 160 34.18 27.61 5.62
C VAL A 160 32.73 28.08 5.43
N LEU A 161 32.47 28.88 4.39
CA LEU A 161 31.11 29.32 4.07
C LEU A 161 30.23 28.16 3.59
N LEU A 162 30.78 27.27 2.75
CA LEU A 162 30.09 26.09 2.26
C LEU A 162 29.67 25.18 3.40
N ASP A 163 30.58 24.87 4.32
CA ASP A 163 30.29 24.02 5.47
C ASP A 163 29.19 24.63 6.34
N SER A 164 29.24 25.95 6.57
CA SER A 164 28.20 26.68 7.31
C SER A 164 26.86 26.70 6.59
N VAL A 165 26.82 26.76 5.25
CA VAL A 165 25.57 26.75 4.50
C VAL A 165 25.01 25.33 4.42
N LYS A 166 25.86 24.31 4.20
CA LYS A 166 25.42 22.91 4.16
C LYS A 166 24.87 22.45 5.52
N SER A 167 25.49 22.84 6.64
CA SER A 167 24.97 22.53 7.98
C SER A 167 23.61 23.18 8.24
N PHE A 168 23.44 24.45 7.83
CA PHE A 168 22.16 25.16 7.91
C PHE A 168 21.07 24.48 7.08
N LEU A 169 21.37 24.10 5.84
CA LEU A 169 20.42 23.46 4.94
C LEU A 169 20.06 22.03 5.37
N SER A 170 20.99 21.33 6.04
CA SER A 170 20.76 19.98 6.58
C SER A 170 19.98 19.96 7.90
N GLN A 171 19.65 21.13 8.47
CA GLN A 171 19.01 21.28 9.80
C GLN A 171 19.77 20.57 10.95
N LYS A 172 21.06 20.27 10.76
CA LYS A 172 21.88 19.51 11.74
C LYS A 172 22.40 20.40 12.87
N ASP A 173 22.49 21.71 12.67
CA ASP A 173 22.99 22.69 13.64
C ASP A 173 22.23 24.02 13.56
N ASN A 174 22.20 24.77 14.68
CA ASN A 174 21.82 26.19 14.73
C ASN A 174 22.93 27.08 14.12
N SER A 175 23.44 26.71 12.94
CA SER A 175 24.47 27.46 12.23
C SER A 175 23.88 28.76 11.68
N ASN A 176 24.46 29.89 12.10
CA ASN A 176 23.94 31.21 11.78
C ASN A 176 24.44 31.67 10.40
N VAL A 177 23.69 31.38 9.34
CA VAL A 177 24.00 31.85 7.97
C VAL A 177 23.55 33.31 7.80
N PRO A 178 24.36 34.20 7.21
CA PRO A 178 23.97 35.58 6.94
C PRO A 178 22.63 35.70 6.18
N ILE A 179 21.76 36.64 6.61
CA ILE A 179 20.44 36.91 5.99
C ILE A 179 20.57 37.21 4.48
N SER A 180 21.67 37.82 4.05
CA SER A 180 21.95 38.07 2.63
C SER A 180 22.04 36.79 1.81
N ILE A 181 22.65 35.74 2.35
CA ILE A 181 22.79 34.43 1.71
C ILE A 181 21.46 33.69 1.73
N GLN A 182 20.72 33.74 2.85
CA GLN A 182 19.37 33.16 2.93
C GLN A 182 18.43 33.74 1.87
N ARG A 183 18.43 35.08 1.71
CA ARG A 183 17.66 35.76 0.66
C ARG A 183 18.12 35.38 -0.74
N ALA A 184 19.43 35.23 -0.94
CA ALA A 184 19.98 34.82 -2.24
C ALA A 184 19.59 33.38 -2.60
N LEU A 185 19.56 32.46 -1.63
CA LEU A 185 19.08 31.08 -1.81
C LEU A 185 17.61 31.06 -2.24
N ILE A 186 16.74 31.77 -1.51
CA ILE A 186 15.30 31.86 -1.83
C ILE A 186 15.09 32.50 -3.21
N ARG A 187 15.89 33.51 -3.56
CA ARG A 187 15.82 34.17 -4.88
C ARG A 187 16.21 33.22 -6.02
N ASP A 188 17.24 32.40 -5.82
CA ASP A 188 17.82 31.59 -6.90
C ASP A 188 17.17 30.19 -7.03
N PHE A 189 16.60 29.64 -5.96
CA PHE A 189 16.01 28.30 -5.93
C PHE A 189 14.52 28.27 -5.54
N GLY A 190 13.98 29.37 -5.04
CA GLY A 190 12.62 29.42 -4.52
C GLY A 190 12.45 28.65 -3.20
N ASP A 191 11.21 28.29 -2.91
CA ASP A 191 10.87 27.45 -1.75
C ASP A 191 11.18 25.98 -2.07
N CYS A 192 12.18 25.43 -1.38
CA CYS A 192 12.67 24.07 -1.59
C CYS A 192 13.26 23.49 -0.30
N ARG A 193 13.21 22.16 -0.20
CA ARG A 193 13.89 21.35 0.80
C ARG A 193 15.21 20.83 0.23
N TRP A 194 16.18 20.63 1.10
CA TRP A 194 17.51 20.20 0.73
C TRP A 194 17.76 18.78 1.25
N SER A 195 18.31 17.91 0.40
CA SER A 195 18.62 16.52 0.72
C SER A 195 20.04 16.17 0.31
N GLU A 196 20.65 15.21 0.99
CA GLU A 196 21.92 14.61 0.56
C GLU A 196 21.72 13.67 -0.64
N GLU A 197 20.50 13.17 -0.84
CA GLU A 197 20.14 12.28 -1.94
C GLU A 197 19.89 13.07 -3.25
N ILE A 198 20.15 12.41 -4.38
CA ILE A 198 19.86 12.98 -5.71
C ILE A 198 18.42 12.66 -6.10
N ASN A 199 17.64 13.71 -6.28
CA ASN A 199 16.31 13.63 -6.86
C ASN A 199 16.43 13.49 -8.39
N HIS A 200 15.77 12.48 -8.96
CA HIS A 200 15.73 12.24 -10.41
C HIS A 200 14.73 13.15 -11.13
N ASN A 201 13.85 13.86 -10.43
CA ASN A 201 12.83 14.74 -10.97
C ASN A 201 12.86 16.13 -10.31
N ILE A 202 13.56 17.05 -10.96
CA ILE A 202 13.84 18.39 -10.43
C ILE A 202 12.94 19.42 -11.11
N ASP A 203 12.03 20.00 -10.33
CA ASP A 203 11.14 21.08 -10.78
C ASP A 203 11.82 22.45 -10.63
N ILE A 204 12.24 23.03 -11.76
CA ILE A 204 12.91 24.33 -11.83
C ILE A 204 11.98 25.54 -11.76
N LYS A 205 10.67 25.35 -11.57
CA LYS A 205 9.72 26.46 -11.46
C LYS A 205 10.09 27.38 -10.29
N GLY A 206 10.35 28.65 -10.56
CA GLY A 206 10.80 29.61 -9.54
C GLY A 206 12.32 29.69 -9.36
N PHE A 207 13.10 28.97 -10.16
CA PHE A 207 14.55 29.12 -10.19
C PHE A 207 14.96 30.41 -10.90
N SER A 208 16.13 30.93 -10.53
CA SER A 208 16.85 31.90 -11.35
C SER A 208 17.75 31.18 -12.37
N GLU A 209 18.17 31.90 -13.40
CA GLU A 209 19.14 31.44 -14.39
C GLU A 209 20.47 30.97 -13.75
N ASN A 210 20.89 31.67 -12.68
CA ASN A 210 22.07 31.31 -11.90
C ASN A 210 21.86 30.02 -11.10
N GLY A 211 20.69 29.83 -10.50
CA GLY A 211 20.33 28.60 -9.79
C GLY A 211 20.34 27.39 -10.72
N ALA A 212 19.65 27.49 -11.87
CA ALA A 212 19.58 26.43 -12.86
C ALA A 212 20.94 26.09 -13.48
N SER A 213 21.75 27.11 -13.79
CA SER A 213 23.10 26.85 -14.32
C SER A 213 24.01 26.15 -13.30
N SER A 214 23.84 26.42 -12.00
CA SER A 214 24.60 25.75 -10.93
C SER A 214 24.19 24.28 -10.80
N LEU A 215 22.91 23.98 -10.98
CA LEU A 215 22.41 22.60 -11.02
C LEU A 215 23.01 21.80 -12.18
N ILE A 216 23.06 22.39 -13.38
CA ILE A 216 23.63 21.72 -14.55
C ILE A 216 25.13 21.46 -14.36
N ASP A 217 25.89 22.45 -13.86
CA ASP A 217 27.32 22.27 -13.60
C ASP A 217 27.59 21.19 -12.54
N TYR A 218 26.71 21.06 -11.54
CA TYR A 218 26.77 19.97 -10.56
C TYR A 218 26.64 18.60 -11.23
N PHE A 219 25.61 18.37 -12.05
CA PHE A 219 25.45 17.08 -12.72
C PHE A 219 26.54 16.79 -13.75
N LEU A 220 27.06 17.82 -14.45
CA LEU A 220 28.22 17.68 -15.32
C LEU A 220 29.47 17.25 -14.57
N SER A 221 29.63 17.67 -13.30
CA SER A 221 30.76 17.26 -12.47
C SER A 221 30.66 15.82 -11.99
N LEU A 222 29.45 15.30 -11.77
CA LEU A 222 29.22 13.91 -11.37
C LEU A 222 29.50 12.95 -12.52
N ASN A 223 29.01 13.29 -13.72
CA ASN A 223 29.20 12.51 -14.96
C ASN A 223 28.75 11.02 -14.85
N SER A 224 27.77 10.74 -14.00
CA SER A 224 27.27 9.37 -13.74
C SER A 224 25.80 9.17 -14.11
N TYR A 225 25.05 10.24 -14.38
CA TYR A 225 23.62 10.21 -14.59
C TYR A 225 23.26 10.78 -15.95
N ASP A 226 22.36 10.11 -16.66
CA ASP A 226 21.81 10.65 -17.89
C ASP A 226 20.82 11.78 -17.59
N LEU A 227 20.85 12.84 -18.40
CA LEU A 227 20.14 14.09 -18.15
C LEU A 227 19.16 14.43 -19.26
N ILE A 228 17.97 14.86 -18.85
CA ILE A 228 17.00 15.56 -19.69
C ILE A 228 16.77 16.94 -19.09
N VAL A 229 17.00 17.98 -19.89
CA VAL A 229 16.95 19.37 -19.40
C VAL A 229 15.99 20.19 -20.23
N GLU A 230 14.98 20.78 -19.60
CA GLU A 230 14.20 21.88 -20.16
C GLU A 230 14.82 23.21 -19.72
N TRP A 231 15.46 23.90 -20.67
CA TRP A 231 16.08 25.21 -20.46
C TRP A 231 15.14 26.33 -20.92
N ILE A 232 14.58 27.04 -19.94
CA ILE A 232 13.58 28.10 -20.15
C ILE A 232 14.19 29.50 -20.33
N TRP A 233 15.49 29.67 -20.11
CA TRP A 233 16.21 30.95 -20.21
C TRP A 233 16.91 31.16 -21.57
N PRO A 234 17.32 32.40 -21.91
CA PRO A 234 18.02 32.66 -23.16
C PRO A 234 19.32 31.85 -23.29
N ILE A 235 19.60 31.34 -24.49
CA ILE A 235 20.78 30.50 -24.77
C ILE A 235 22.08 31.32 -24.69
N GLY A 236 22.06 32.60 -25.10
CA GLY A 236 23.26 33.42 -25.32
C GLY A 236 24.25 33.44 -24.14
N PRO A 237 23.84 33.87 -22.93
CA PRO A 237 24.74 33.97 -21.78
C PRO A 237 25.33 32.63 -21.33
N HIS A 238 24.60 31.52 -21.56
CA HIS A 238 24.96 30.17 -21.10
C HIS A 238 25.42 29.23 -22.21
N LYS A 239 25.65 29.74 -23.42
CA LYS A 239 25.98 28.93 -24.60
C LYS A 239 27.12 27.94 -24.36
N LYS A 240 28.18 28.37 -23.67
CA LYS A 240 29.35 27.52 -23.37
C LYS A 240 29.00 26.34 -22.46
N MET A 241 28.12 26.52 -21.49
CA MET A 241 27.70 25.47 -20.55
C MET A 241 26.74 24.49 -21.25
N LEU A 242 25.77 25.01 -22.00
CA LEU A 242 24.83 24.16 -22.75
C LEU A 242 25.52 23.35 -23.86
N GLN A 243 26.55 23.91 -24.49
CA GLN A 243 27.40 23.18 -25.44
C GLN A 243 28.15 22.03 -24.75
N LYS A 244 28.79 22.28 -23.60
CA LYS A 244 29.43 21.23 -22.81
C LYS A 244 28.43 20.13 -22.40
N LEU A 245 27.22 20.52 -22.00
CA LEU A 245 26.15 19.59 -21.65
C LEU A 245 25.81 18.65 -22.80
N ILE A 246 25.58 19.19 -24.00
CA ILE A 246 25.28 18.37 -25.19
C ILE A 246 26.48 17.47 -25.58
N GLU A 247 27.71 17.95 -25.42
CA GLU A 247 28.93 17.19 -25.77
C GLU A 247 29.29 16.11 -24.73
N SER A 248 28.78 16.22 -23.50
CA SER A 248 29.16 15.37 -22.36
C SER A 248 28.69 13.91 -22.42
N ARG A 249 27.95 13.51 -23.47
CA ARG A 249 27.29 12.20 -23.66
C ARG A 249 26.24 11.82 -22.61
N ILE A 250 26.26 12.41 -21.42
CA ILE A 250 25.23 12.23 -20.40
C ILE A 250 23.92 12.96 -20.75
N CYS A 251 23.96 14.00 -21.58
CA CYS A 251 22.73 14.68 -22.01
C CYS A 251 22.02 13.87 -23.11
N ARG A 252 20.83 13.35 -22.81
CA ARG A 252 19.98 12.69 -23.80
C ARG A 252 19.15 13.70 -24.59
N LEU A 253 18.54 14.65 -23.88
CA LEU A 253 17.67 15.65 -24.47
C LEU A 253 17.85 17.02 -23.78
N LEU A 254 18.16 18.05 -24.57
CA LEU A 254 18.06 19.45 -24.17
C LEU A 254 16.91 20.10 -24.93
N VAL A 255 15.88 20.55 -24.22
CA VAL A 255 14.78 21.34 -24.80
C VAL A 255 14.99 22.81 -24.48
N THR A 256 15.15 23.67 -25.49
CA THR A 256 15.22 25.11 -25.32
C THR A 256 13.95 25.78 -25.82
N ARG A 257 13.51 26.84 -25.13
CA ARG A 257 12.22 27.49 -25.42
C ARG A 257 12.30 28.98 -25.72
N SER A 258 13.35 29.64 -25.26
CA SER A 258 13.50 31.09 -25.36
C SER A 258 14.79 31.47 -26.07
N GLY A 259 14.72 32.59 -26.81
CA GLY A 259 15.81 33.10 -27.64
C GLY A 259 15.82 32.52 -29.07
N GLU A 260 16.76 33.00 -29.89
CA GLU A 260 16.94 32.54 -31.26
C GLU A 260 17.60 31.16 -31.31
N LEU A 261 17.17 30.32 -32.27
CA LEU A 261 17.76 29.02 -32.53
C LEU A 261 19.27 29.15 -32.77
N SER A 262 20.05 28.69 -31.81
CA SER A 262 21.51 28.65 -31.90
C SER A 262 21.95 27.20 -31.99
N ASN A 263 22.74 26.86 -33.02
CA ASN A 263 23.37 25.55 -33.07
C ASN A 263 24.40 25.44 -31.94
N LEU A 264 24.17 24.50 -31.01
CA LEU A 264 25.02 24.30 -29.84
C LEU A 264 26.16 23.32 -30.12
N SER A 265 25.93 22.31 -30.95
CA SER A 265 26.94 21.34 -31.38
C SER A 265 26.60 20.78 -32.76
N ASP A 266 27.62 20.55 -33.59
CA ASP A 266 27.47 19.89 -34.89
C ASP A 266 27.31 18.36 -34.78
N SER A 267 27.54 17.78 -33.58
CA SER A 267 27.40 16.33 -33.33
C SER A 267 26.05 15.91 -32.76
N ALA A 268 25.19 16.88 -32.44
CA ALA A 268 23.88 16.64 -31.84
C ALA A 268 22.78 16.60 -32.89
N LEU A 269 21.76 15.79 -32.62
CA LEU A 269 20.55 15.76 -33.43
C LEU A 269 19.69 16.98 -33.09
N MET A 270 19.15 17.66 -34.10
CA MET A 270 18.32 18.85 -33.90
C MET A 270 16.85 18.51 -34.08
N LEU A 271 16.00 18.86 -33.11
CA LEU A 271 14.56 18.61 -33.18
C LEU A 271 13.77 19.88 -33.46
N ARG A 272 12.88 19.82 -34.44
CA ARG A 272 11.99 20.93 -34.86
C ARG A 272 10.53 20.51 -34.80
N SER A 273 9.66 21.39 -34.32
CA SER A 273 8.21 21.16 -34.33
C SER A 273 7.65 21.18 -35.76
N LEU A 274 6.70 20.28 -36.05
CA LEU A 274 5.86 20.32 -37.25
C LEU A 274 4.46 20.89 -36.89
N PRO A 275 3.62 21.24 -37.89
CA PRO A 275 2.31 21.83 -37.62
C PRO A 275 1.33 20.96 -36.81
N LYS A 276 1.50 19.63 -36.82
CA LYS A 276 0.64 18.67 -36.10
C LYS A 276 1.32 18.26 -34.80
N ILE A 277 0.59 18.38 -33.69
CA ILE A 277 1.07 17.99 -32.35
C ILE A 277 1.53 16.53 -32.34
N GLY A 278 2.66 16.28 -31.68
CA GLY A 278 3.29 14.96 -31.62
C GLY A 278 4.07 14.59 -32.89
N GLN A 279 4.08 15.44 -33.92
CA GLN A 279 4.93 15.26 -35.10
C GLN A 279 6.10 16.24 -35.07
N VAL A 280 7.30 15.71 -35.28
CA VAL A 280 8.56 16.46 -35.21
C VAL A 280 9.49 16.10 -36.35
N GLU A 281 10.33 17.04 -36.76
CA GLU A 281 11.41 16.81 -37.71
C GLU A 281 12.73 16.68 -36.96
N LEU A 282 13.34 15.50 -37.04
CA LEU A 282 14.66 15.20 -36.53
C LEU A 282 15.70 15.48 -37.63
N VAL A 283 16.44 16.56 -37.48
CA VAL A 283 17.50 17.00 -38.38
C VAL A 283 18.83 16.39 -37.92
N ILE A 284 19.45 15.61 -38.78
CA ILE A 284 20.68 14.85 -38.49
C ILE A 284 21.91 15.60 -39.03
N SER A 285 21.75 16.23 -40.20
CA SER A 285 22.77 17.09 -40.80
C SER A 285 22.09 18.18 -41.63
N ARG A 286 22.87 19.13 -42.17
CA ARG A 286 22.33 20.29 -42.93
C ARG A 286 21.31 19.91 -44.02
N GLU A 287 21.43 18.71 -44.59
CA GLU A 287 20.58 18.27 -45.70
C GLU A 287 19.79 16.97 -45.42
N GLN A 288 19.94 16.37 -44.23
CA GLN A 288 19.25 15.13 -43.85
C GLN A 288 18.31 15.37 -42.67
N SER A 289 17.02 15.11 -42.87
CA SER A 289 16.02 15.12 -41.82
C SER A 289 15.02 13.96 -41.97
N ILE A 290 14.45 13.54 -40.84
CA ILE A 290 13.40 12.51 -40.77
C ILE A 290 12.22 13.10 -40.02
N LYS A 291 11.00 12.89 -40.54
CA LYS A 291 9.77 13.29 -39.84
C LYS A 291 9.26 12.11 -39.02
N LEU A 292 9.00 12.37 -37.74
CA LEU A 292 8.67 11.36 -36.73
C LEU A 292 7.35 11.71 -36.04
N GLU A 293 6.60 10.69 -35.65
CA GLU A 293 5.56 10.77 -34.62
C GLU A 293 6.16 10.31 -33.29
N ILE A 294 6.16 11.19 -32.29
CA ILE A 294 6.70 10.91 -30.95
C ILE A 294 5.87 9.81 -30.30
N THR A 295 6.53 8.87 -29.62
CA THR A 295 5.81 7.82 -28.89
C THR A 295 4.87 8.41 -27.85
N LYS A 296 3.65 7.88 -27.81
CA LYS A 296 2.66 8.22 -26.78
C LYS A 296 2.74 7.29 -25.57
N LYS A 297 3.74 6.39 -25.53
CA LYS A 297 4.01 5.61 -24.32
C LYS A 297 4.17 6.62 -23.18
N SER A 298 3.28 6.52 -22.19
CA SER A 298 3.46 7.16 -20.90
C SER A 298 4.86 6.78 -20.45
N GLY A 299 5.68 7.77 -20.08
CA GLY A 299 6.93 7.49 -19.39
C GLY A 299 6.66 6.68 -18.12
N GLU A 300 7.67 6.56 -17.27
CA GLU A 300 7.40 6.17 -15.88
C GLU A 300 6.29 7.06 -15.31
N ILE A 301 5.28 6.48 -14.67
CA ILE A 301 4.35 7.30 -13.88
C ILE A 301 5.13 7.65 -12.62
N LEU A 302 5.39 8.94 -12.47
CA LEU A 302 6.22 9.51 -11.41
C LEU A 302 5.30 10.14 -10.36
N ALA A 303 5.70 10.03 -9.10
CA ALA A 303 5.04 10.74 -8.02
C ALA A 303 5.11 12.25 -8.24
N ASN A 304 4.02 12.95 -7.96
CA ASN A 304 4.00 14.41 -8.00
C ASN A 304 4.76 15.00 -6.81
N ASN A 305 4.59 14.39 -5.62
CA ASN A 305 5.30 14.75 -4.41
C ASN A 305 5.93 13.49 -3.79
N VAL A 306 7.22 13.57 -3.46
CA VAL A 306 7.94 12.51 -2.76
C VAL A 306 8.30 13.02 -1.38
N HIS A 307 7.69 12.42 -0.36
CA HIS A 307 7.98 12.75 1.03
C HIS A 307 9.04 11.80 1.61
N GLU A 308 9.65 12.24 2.71
CA GLU A 308 10.69 11.48 3.42
C GLU A 308 10.12 10.23 4.11
N TYR A 309 8.94 10.36 4.70
CA TYR A 309 8.26 9.27 5.39
C TYR A 309 7.26 8.58 4.47
N VAL A 310 7.15 7.27 4.63
CA VAL A 310 6.21 6.40 3.92
C VAL A 310 5.53 5.47 4.93
N PRO A 311 4.38 4.86 4.58
CA PRO A 311 3.76 3.89 5.46
C PRO A 311 4.69 2.71 5.72
N LYS A 312 4.85 2.33 6.99
CA LYS A 312 5.66 1.17 7.38
C LYS A 312 5.02 -0.17 6.99
N ASP A 313 3.70 -0.25 7.14
CA ASP A 313 2.91 -1.44 6.91
C ASP A 313 1.51 -1.09 6.36
N ALA A 314 0.72 -2.12 6.04
CA ALA A 314 -0.63 -1.96 5.51
C ALA A 314 -1.59 -1.29 6.51
N THR A 315 -1.38 -1.47 7.81
CA THR A 315 -2.24 -0.86 8.84
C THR A 315 -2.02 0.65 8.90
N GLU A 316 -0.76 1.07 8.84
CA GLU A 316 -0.35 2.46 8.78
C GLU A 316 -0.82 3.10 7.46
N LEU A 317 -0.74 2.37 6.33
CA LEU A 317 -1.26 2.82 5.05
C LEU A 317 -2.76 3.12 5.14
N HIS A 318 -3.55 2.20 5.69
CA HIS A 318 -4.99 2.41 5.85
C HIS A 318 -5.32 3.54 6.83
N ALA A 319 -4.53 3.71 7.91
CA ALA A 319 -4.72 4.80 8.86
C ALA A 319 -4.33 6.17 8.28
N ALA A 320 -3.32 6.22 7.42
CA ALA A 320 -2.86 7.44 6.76
C ALA A 320 -3.76 7.87 5.61
N PHE A 321 -4.46 6.92 4.96
CA PHE A 321 -5.36 7.20 3.84
C PHE A 321 -6.71 7.74 4.34
N THR A 322 -7.04 8.99 3.96
CA THR A 322 -8.32 9.63 4.31
C THR A 322 -9.03 10.15 3.06
N ASP A 323 -10.33 10.46 3.16
CA ASP A 323 -11.12 11.05 2.06
C ASP A 323 -10.53 12.39 1.54
N LYS A 324 -9.67 13.05 2.31
CA LYS A 324 -9.01 14.32 1.97
C LYS A 324 -7.57 14.15 1.47
N GLY A 325 -7.07 12.91 1.36
CA GLY A 325 -5.70 12.58 0.97
C GLY A 325 -4.88 11.92 2.09
N TRP A 326 -3.56 12.01 1.98
CA TRP A 326 -2.61 11.32 2.85
C TRP A 326 -2.26 12.14 4.11
N ASN A 327 -2.43 11.53 5.29
CA ASN A 327 -1.96 12.10 6.56
C ASN A 327 -0.51 11.67 6.84
N LEU A 328 0.44 12.56 6.49
CA LEU A 328 1.87 12.31 6.66
C LEU A 328 2.30 12.06 8.11
N GLY A 329 1.57 12.58 9.10
CA GLY A 329 1.91 12.41 10.52
C GLY A 329 1.69 10.99 11.04
N MET A 330 0.99 10.16 10.27
CA MET A 330 0.80 8.74 10.58
C MET A 330 1.88 7.87 9.96
N MET A 331 2.68 8.40 9.01
CA MET A 331 3.71 7.65 8.30
C MET A 331 5.02 7.66 9.08
N THR A 332 5.63 6.49 9.31
CA THR A 332 6.76 6.34 10.25
C THR A 332 8.04 5.81 9.62
N ASP A 333 7.99 5.15 8.46
CA ASP A 333 9.18 4.58 7.84
C ASP A 333 9.94 5.61 7.00
N ASN A 334 11.24 5.73 7.23
CA ASN A 334 12.18 6.59 6.51
C ASN A 334 13.43 5.85 6.03
N SER A 335 13.41 4.51 6.06
CA SER A 335 14.57 3.67 5.74
C SER A 335 14.86 3.56 4.23
N MET A 336 13.84 3.74 3.40
CA MET A 336 13.92 3.62 1.94
C MET A 336 14.74 4.74 1.31
N ASN A 337 15.45 4.44 0.22
CA ASN A 337 16.16 5.45 -0.57
C ASN A 337 15.19 6.30 -1.43
N TYR A 338 15.66 7.41 -2.00
CA TYR A 338 14.82 8.31 -2.81
C TYR A 338 14.05 7.59 -3.92
N LEU A 339 14.70 6.69 -4.66
CA LEU A 339 14.11 6.02 -5.81
C LEU A 339 12.97 5.08 -5.37
N GLU A 340 13.20 4.28 -4.33
CA GLU A 340 12.18 3.44 -3.71
C GLU A 340 10.99 4.27 -3.21
N ARG A 341 11.26 5.38 -2.50
CA ARG A 341 10.20 6.29 -2.01
C ARG A 341 9.42 6.90 -3.16
N GLU A 342 10.08 7.28 -4.26
CA GLU A 342 9.39 7.83 -5.43
C GLU A 342 8.43 6.83 -6.05
N LYS A 343 8.85 5.57 -6.24
CA LYS A 343 7.97 4.52 -6.77
C LYS A 343 6.84 4.21 -5.80
N LEU A 344 7.11 4.19 -4.51
CA LEU A 344 6.09 3.98 -3.49
C LEU A 344 5.06 5.12 -3.48
N TRP A 345 5.50 6.38 -3.51
CA TRP A 345 4.60 7.54 -3.62
C TRP A 345 3.77 7.52 -4.90
N ALA A 346 4.35 7.06 -6.04
CA ALA A 346 3.59 6.86 -7.27
C ALA A 346 2.50 5.78 -7.09
N ALA A 347 2.80 4.70 -6.37
CA ALA A 347 1.81 3.68 -6.02
C ALA A 347 0.72 4.20 -5.08
N LEU A 348 1.09 5.03 -4.10
CA LEU A 348 0.15 5.68 -3.17
C LEU A 348 -0.79 6.66 -3.88
N GLU A 349 -0.37 7.33 -4.96
CA GLU A 349 -1.25 8.16 -5.78
C GLU A 349 -2.29 7.32 -6.57
N MET A 350 -1.99 6.05 -6.86
CA MET A 350 -2.90 5.13 -7.54
C MET A 350 -3.85 4.42 -6.56
N PHE A 351 -3.45 4.29 -5.30
CA PHE A 351 -4.25 3.64 -4.27
C PHE A 351 -5.54 4.43 -3.97
N PRO A 352 -6.70 3.78 -3.75
CA PRO A 352 -6.92 2.33 -3.72
C PRO A 352 -7.32 1.72 -5.07
N LYS A 353 -7.58 2.54 -6.10
CA LYS A 353 -8.10 2.07 -7.40
C LYS A 353 -7.08 1.19 -8.14
N GLY A 354 -5.80 1.54 -8.03
CA GLY A 354 -4.68 0.86 -8.67
C GLY A 354 -4.55 1.11 -10.17
N ASP A 355 -3.43 0.66 -10.73
CA ASP A 355 -3.13 0.60 -12.16
C ASP A 355 -2.37 -0.70 -12.46
N GLU A 356 -3.08 -1.70 -13.00
CA GLU A 356 -2.51 -3.02 -13.27
C GLU A 356 -1.35 -2.96 -14.27
N VAL A 357 -1.43 -2.09 -15.28
CA VAL A 357 -0.41 -1.99 -16.34
C VAL A 357 0.87 -1.41 -15.76
N TRP A 358 0.76 -0.34 -14.98
CA TRP A 358 1.92 0.25 -14.31
C TRP A 358 2.55 -0.74 -13.33
N ALA A 359 1.71 -1.40 -12.54
CA ALA A 359 2.18 -2.19 -11.44
C ALA A 359 2.84 -3.51 -11.95
N ASN A 360 2.40 -4.08 -13.08
CA ASN A 360 3.13 -5.17 -13.76
C ASN A 360 4.52 -4.75 -14.28
N ARG A 361 4.69 -3.50 -14.71
CA ARG A 361 5.96 -3.01 -15.25
C ARG A 361 7.06 -2.92 -14.18
N ILE A 362 6.69 -2.57 -12.95
CA ILE A 362 7.64 -2.35 -11.85
C ILE A 362 7.75 -3.55 -10.89
N GLU A 363 6.99 -4.62 -11.11
CA GLU A 363 6.85 -5.77 -10.19
C GLU A 363 8.20 -6.37 -9.77
N THR A 364 9.13 -6.54 -10.71
CA THR A 364 10.43 -7.18 -10.46
C THR A 364 11.39 -6.28 -9.70
N GLU A 365 11.39 -4.98 -9.98
CA GLU A 365 12.34 -4.02 -9.39
C GLU A 365 11.84 -3.44 -8.07
N PHE A 366 10.53 -3.18 -7.97
CA PHE A 366 9.89 -2.55 -6.82
C PHE A 366 8.63 -3.33 -6.40
N PRO A 367 8.79 -4.53 -5.83
CA PRO A 367 7.67 -5.43 -5.52
C PRO A 367 6.64 -4.80 -4.60
N LEU A 368 7.07 -4.05 -3.58
CA LEU A 368 6.17 -3.37 -2.65
C LEU A 368 5.33 -2.26 -3.33
N ALA A 369 5.96 -1.40 -4.13
CA ALA A 369 5.23 -0.37 -4.88
C ALA A 369 4.25 -1.00 -5.87
N SER A 370 4.65 -2.11 -6.51
CA SER A 370 3.76 -2.87 -7.38
C SER A 370 2.55 -3.39 -6.60
N TRP A 371 2.75 -3.92 -5.40
CA TRP A 371 1.71 -4.48 -4.55
C TRP A 371 0.66 -3.44 -4.16
N ILE A 372 1.10 -2.26 -3.72
CA ILE A 372 0.20 -1.15 -3.33
C ILE A 372 -0.61 -0.64 -4.53
N ALA A 373 0.01 -0.51 -5.70
CA ALA A 373 -0.65 -0.04 -6.92
C ALA A 373 -1.55 -1.08 -7.59
N THR A 374 -1.64 -2.30 -7.05
CA THR A 374 -2.47 -3.36 -7.64
C THR A 374 -3.95 -3.14 -7.29
N PRO A 375 -4.85 -3.11 -8.30
CA PRO A 375 -6.29 -3.12 -8.07
C PRO A 375 -6.71 -4.33 -7.23
N ILE A 376 -7.75 -4.18 -6.42
CA ILE A 376 -8.17 -5.19 -5.44
C ILE A 376 -8.46 -6.55 -6.10
N GLU A 377 -9.03 -6.56 -7.30
CA GLU A 377 -9.42 -7.75 -8.05
C GLU A 377 -8.20 -8.59 -8.48
N ASN A 378 -7.06 -7.94 -8.72
CA ASN A 378 -5.84 -8.59 -9.20
C ASN A 378 -4.82 -8.90 -8.08
N ARG A 379 -5.08 -8.44 -6.84
CA ARG A 379 -4.18 -8.69 -5.70
C ARG A 379 -3.92 -10.18 -5.44
N PRO A 380 -4.92 -11.09 -5.46
CA PRO A 380 -4.64 -12.51 -5.24
C PRO A 380 -3.65 -13.08 -6.26
N LEU A 381 -3.82 -12.74 -7.55
CA LEU A 381 -2.92 -13.21 -8.61
C LEU A 381 -1.50 -12.65 -8.46
N ARG A 382 -1.38 -11.41 -7.99
CA ARG A 382 -0.07 -10.80 -7.76
C ARG A 382 0.63 -11.37 -6.54
N TRP A 383 -0.11 -11.61 -5.46
CA TRP A 383 0.41 -12.19 -4.22
C TRP A 383 1.22 -13.45 -4.50
N ILE A 384 0.70 -14.35 -5.34
CA ILE A 384 1.38 -15.59 -5.74
C ILE A 384 2.79 -15.33 -6.31
N ARG A 385 2.99 -14.20 -6.99
CA ARG A 385 4.26 -13.84 -7.64
C ARG A 385 5.21 -13.05 -6.74
N VAL A 386 4.68 -12.16 -5.88
CA VAL A 386 5.50 -11.21 -5.10
C VAL A 386 5.65 -11.55 -3.63
N LYS A 387 4.91 -12.52 -3.08
CA LYS A 387 4.86 -12.84 -1.64
C LYS A 387 6.22 -13.01 -0.98
N ASP A 388 7.21 -13.53 -1.69
CA ASP A 388 8.55 -13.80 -1.15
C ASP A 388 9.47 -12.57 -1.13
N SER A 389 9.09 -11.51 -1.84
CA SER A 389 9.82 -10.23 -1.89
C SER A 389 9.14 -9.12 -1.09
N LEU A 390 7.97 -9.39 -0.50
CA LEU A 390 7.25 -8.40 0.31
C LEU A 390 7.80 -8.34 1.75
N PRO A 391 7.95 -7.13 2.32
CA PRO A 391 8.24 -6.98 3.74
C PRO A 391 7.07 -7.47 4.62
N GLU A 392 7.37 -7.76 5.89
CA GLU A 392 6.35 -8.11 6.89
C GLU A 392 5.32 -6.98 7.08
N GLY A 393 4.06 -7.33 7.35
CA GLY A 393 2.98 -6.36 7.59
C GLY A 393 2.31 -5.78 6.33
N TRP A 394 2.66 -6.28 5.14
CA TRP A 394 2.02 -5.87 3.88
C TRP A 394 1.00 -6.87 3.34
N VAL A 395 0.91 -8.04 3.96
CA VAL A 395 0.00 -9.14 3.60
C VAL A 395 -1.45 -8.71 3.79
N GLU A 396 -1.71 -7.82 4.73
CA GLU A 396 -3.04 -7.37 5.14
C GLU A 396 -3.80 -6.60 4.03
N LEU A 397 -3.11 -6.17 2.96
CA LEU A 397 -3.76 -5.63 1.76
C LEU A 397 -4.44 -6.71 0.91
N LEU A 398 -4.17 -7.98 1.17
CA LEU A 398 -4.76 -9.12 0.46
C LEU A 398 -6.25 -9.22 0.81
N PRO A 399 -7.15 -9.22 -0.20
CA PRO A 399 -8.57 -9.12 0.06
C PRO A 399 -9.16 -10.48 0.47
N LEU A 400 -9.71 -10.57 1.69
CA LEU A 400 -10.09 -11.84 2.32
C LEU A 400 -11.15 -12.63 1.55
N ARG A 401 -12.06 -11.99 0.83
CA ARG A 401 -13.19 -12.66 0.16
C ARG A 401 -12.82 -13.19 -1.21
N GLU A 402 -12.02 -12.42 -1.95
CA GLU A 402 -11.61 -12.72 -3.32
C GLU A 402 -10.41 -13.69 -3.37
N THR A 403 -9.68 -13.84 -2.27
CA THR A 403 -8.48 -14.68 -2.21
C THR A 403 -8.83 -16.16 -1.99
N PRO A 404 -8.27 -17.11 -2.76
CA PRO A 404 -8.44 -18.55 -2.53
C PRO A 404 -7.98 -19.01 -1.13
N THR A 405 -8.61 -20.06 -0.59
CA THR A 405 -8.34 -20.55 0.77
C THR A 405 -6.88 -21.02 0.94
N ARG A 406 -6.30 -21.65 -0.08
CA ARG A 406 -4.88 -22.01 -0.10
C ARG A 406 -3.96 -20.80 0.10
N ASP A 407 -4.19 -19.72 -0.64
CA ASP A 407 -3.35 -18.53 -0.59
C ASP A 407 -3.49 -17.80 0.76
N LEU A 408 -4.67 -17.86 1.38
CA LEU A 408 -4.91 -17.37 2.73
C LEU A 408 -4.08 -18.15 3.77
N PHE A 409 -4.01 -19.48 3.67
CA PHE A 409 -3.15 -20.27 4.57
C PHE A 409 -1.67 -19.91 4.41
N GLU A 410 -1.20 -19.73 3.17
CA GLU A 410 0.19 -19.34 2.90
C GLU A 410 0.52 -17.90 3.36
N ALA A 411 -0.50 -17.05 3.51
CA ALA A 411 -0.37 -15.68 3.98
C ALA A 411 -0.26 -15.58 5.51
N LEU A 412 -0.87 -16.50 6.27
CA LEU A 412 -0.91 -16.47 7.75
C LEU A 412 0.46 -16.30 8.43
N PRO A 413 1.55 -17.00 8.04
CA PRO A 413 2.84 -16.88 8.72
C PRO A 413 3.47 -15.49 8.64
N LYS A 414 3.14 -14.70 7.61
CA LYS A 414 3.70 -13.36 7.35
C LYS A 414 2.80 -12.22 7.85
N ALA A 415 1.64 -12.54 8.42
CA ALA A 415 0.63 -11.57 8.82
C ALA A 415 0.68 -11.21 10.30
N SER A 416 0.14 -10.05 10.65
CA SER A 416 -0.10 -9.63 12.04
C SER A 416 -1.12 -10.52 12.76
N LEU A 417 -1.03 -10.59 14.10
CA LEU A 417 -1.94 -11.38 14.94
C LEU A 417 -3.42 -11.08 14.69
N LYS A 418 -3.76 -9.81 14.49
CA LYS A 418 -5.15 -9.39 14.24
C LYS A 418 -5.66 -9.94 12.91
N TRP A 419 -4.85 -9.84 11.84
CA TRP A 419 -5.25 -10.32 10.53
C TRP A 419 -5.27 -11.84 10.47
N GLN A 420 -4.40 -12.54 11.21
CA GLN A 420 -4.46 -13.99 11.37
C GLN A 420 -5.82 -14.44 11.91
N ASP A 421 -6.34 -13.79 12.96
CA ASP A 421 -7.66 -14.09 13.51
C ASP A 421 -8.79 -13.81 12.48
N GLU A 422 -8.70 -12.72 11.72
CA GLU A 422 -9.68 -12.38 10.67
C GLU A 422 -9.71 -13.41 9.53
N VAL A 423 -8.53 -13.87 9.08
CA VAL A 423 -8.39 -14.92 8.06
C VAL A 423 -8.97 -16.24 8.56
N LEU A 424 -8.61 -16.67 9.77
CA LEU A 424 -9.10 -17.94 10.32
C LEU A 424 -10.62 -17.95 10.47
N LEU A 425 -11.22 -16.81 10.84
CA LEU A 425 -12.68 -16.68 10.88
C LEU A 425 -13.32 -16.66 9.49
N GLU A 426 -12.64 -16.13 8.48
CA GLU A 426 -13.12 -16.19 7.10
C GLU A 426 -13.04 -17.61 6.53
N ILE A 427 -11.93 -18.32 6.76
CA ILE A 427 -11.77 -19.74 6.40
C ILE A 427 -12.83 -20.59 7.11
N GLN A 428 -13.08 -20.32 8.40
CA GLN A 428 -14.17 -20.98 9.14
C GLN A 428 -15.51 -20.84 8.40
N LYS A 429 -15.88 -19.62 7.98
CA LYS A 429 -17.13 -19.41 7.23
C LYS A 429 -17.17 -20.19 5.91
N ARG A 430 -16.03 -20.30 5.20
CA ARG A 430 -15.94 -21.05 3.94
C ARG A 430 -16.19 -22.54 4.16
N PHE A 431 -15.50 -23.13 5.14
CA PHE A 431 -15.71 -24.54 5.49
C PHE A 431 -17.11 -24.83 6.03
N GLU A 432 -17.71 -23.89 6.78
CA GLU A 432 -19.10 -24.02 7.23
C GLU A 432 -20.10 -23.98 6.06
N ASN A 433 -19.82 -23.20 5.01
CA ASN A 433 -20.66 -23.11 3.82
C ASN A 433 -20.43 -24.27 2.84
N ASN A 434 -19.20 -24.76 2.73
CA ASN A 434 -18.79 -25.85 1.86
C ASN A 434 -17.83 -26.80 2.59
N GLN A 435 -18.37 -27.89 3.15
CA GLN A 435 -17.58 -28.87 3.91
C GLN A 435 -16.64 -29.70 3.02
N GLU A 436 -16.92 -29.82 1.73
CA GLU A 436 -16.06 -30.57 0.79
C GLU A 436 -14.69 -29.88 0.61
N GLU A 437 -14.66 -28.54 0.70
CA GLU A 437 -13.44 -27.73 0.59
C GLU A 437 -12.40 -28.08 1.68
N LEU A 438 -12.85 -28.58 2.83
CA LEU A 438 -11.96 -29.02 3.90
C LEU A 438 -11.10 -30.21 3.47
N ILE A 439 -11.68 -31.16 2.72
CA ILE A 439 -11.01 -32.38 2.25
C ILE A 439 -9.92 -32.04 1.24
N GLU A 440 -10.14 -31.04 0.39
CA GLU A 440 -9.14 -30.57 -0.59
C GLU A 440 -7.84 -30.11 0.06
N TYR A 441 -7.90 -29.70 1.33
CA TYR A 441 -6.77 -29.15 2.07
C TYR A 441 -6.27 -30.07 3.20
N GLU A 442 -6.72 -31.32 3.27
CA GLU A 442 -6.29 -32.28 4.29
C GLU A 442 -4.76 -32.49 4.29
N GLU A 443 -4.12 -32.43 3.12
CA GLU A 443 -2.66 -32.49 2.96
C GLU A 443 -1.90 -31.40 3.77
N LEU A 444 -2.56 -30.30 4.15
CA LEU A 444 -1.94 -29.25 4.96
C LEU A 444 -1.59 -29.73 6.38
N LEU A 445 -2.22 -30.80 6.88
CA LEU A 445 -1.85 -31.41 8.16
C LEU A 445 -0.43 -31.97 8.16
N GLU A 446 0.05 -32.44 7.01
CA GLU A 446 1.41 -32.98 6.87
C GLU A 446 2.46 -31.87 6.71
N ASN A 447 2.05 -30.64 6.41
CA ASN A 447 2.94 -29.51 6.22
C ASN A 447 3.33 -28.87 7.58
N PRO A 448 4.61 -28.92 8.00
CA PRO A 448 5.02 -28.44 9.33
C PRO A 448 4.83 -26.92 9.54
N GLN A 449 4.72 -26.13 8.47
CA GLN A 449 4.50 -24.68 8.57
C GLN A 449 3.02 -24.31 8.67
N LEU A 450 2.13 -25.12 8.10
CA LEU A 450 0.72 -24.81 7.92
C LEU A 450 -0.21 -25.68 8.77
N SER A 451 0.26 -26.83 9.25
CA SER A 451 -0.54 -27.80 10.02
C SER A 451 -1.22 -27.17 11.23
N GLY A 452 -0.51 -26.33 11.99
CA GLY A 452 -1.09 -25.62 13.14
C GLY A 452 -2.23 -24.66 12.75
N TRP A 453 -2.10 -23.98 11.62
CA TRP A 453 -3.13 -23.05 11.12
C TRP A 453 -4.35 -23.79 10.59
N PHE A 454 -4.13 -24.84 9.80
CA PHE A 454 -5.18 -25.70 9.30
C PHE A 454 -5.96 -26.35 10.45
N SER A 455 -5.24 -26.85 11.46
CA SER A 455 -5.85 -27.44 12.66
C SER A 455 -6.76 -26.45 13.38
N VAL A 456 -6.35 -25.19 13.53
CA VAL A 456 -7.21 -24.14 14.11
C VAL A 456 -8.48 -23.95 13.26
N ALA A 457 -8.37 -23.88 11.94
CA ALA A 457 -9.52 -23.71 11.06
C ALA A 457 -10.53 -24.89 11.14
N VAL A 458 -10.03 -26.13 11.19
CA VAL A 458 -10.85 -27.33 11.37
C VAL A 458 -11.55 -27.32 12.73
N LEU A 459 -10.81 -27.06 13.81
CA LEU A 459 -11.33 -27.07 15.18
C LEU A 459 -12.32 -25.92 15.43
N LEU A 460 -12.20 -24.80 14.71
CA LEU A 460 -13.22 -23.74 14.74
C LEU A 460 -14.55 -24.23 14.12
N CYS A 461 -14.55 -25.18 13.19
CA CYS A 461 -15.76 -25.70 12.55
C CYS A 461 -16.35 -26.93 13.27
N SER A 462 -15.68 -27.47 14.29
CA SER A 462 -15.96 -28.80 14.85
C SER A 462 -17.39 -29.04 15.34
N ASN A 463 -18.13 -27.99 15.71
CA ASN A 463 -19.52 -28.10 16.16
C ASN A 463 -20.52 -28.35 15.03
N LYS A 464 -20.17 -28.00 13.78
CA LYS A 464 -21.03 -28.04 12.59
C LYS A 464 -20.65 -29.15 11.60
N LEU A 465 -19.46 -29.75 11.76
CA LEU A 465 -19.00 -30.86 10.93
C LEU A 465 -19.78 -32.15 11.23
N THR A 466 -19.96 -32.99 10.19
CA THR A 466 -20.56 -34.32 10.32
C THR A 466 -19.58 -35.30 10.96
N LYS A 467 -20.07 -36.51 11.29
CA LYS A 467 -19.24 -37.58 11.88
C LYS A 467 -18.10 -38.04 10.97
N ASP A 468 -18.22 -37.82 9.67
CA ASP A 468 -17.22 -38.25 8.69
C ASP A 468 -15.87 -37.52 8.88
N PHE A 469 -15.88 -36.37 9.55
CA PHE A 469 -14.69 -35.56 9.84
C PHE A 469 -14.05 -35.84 11.21
N GLU A 470 -14.53 -36.84 11.97
CA GLU A 470 -14.01 -37.14 13.32
C GLU A 470 -12.50 -37.43 13.32
N THR A 471 -11.98 -38.14 12.31
CA THR A 471 -10.55 -38.45 12.18
C THR A 471 -9.70 -37.20 11.98
N ILE A 472 -10.14 -36.28 11.11
CA ILE A 472 -9.42 -35.03 10.84
C ILE A 472 -9.44 -34.14 12.08
N ILE A 473 -10.56 -34.11 12.82
CA ILE A 473 -10.67 -33.39 14.10
C ILE A 473 -9.67 -33.95 15.11
N GLU A 474 -9.52 -35.27 15.24
CA GLU A 474 -8.55 -35.91 16.13
C GLU A 474 -7.11 -35.52 15.77
N SER A 475 -6.72 -35.67 14.51
CA SER A 475 -5.37 -35.31 14.05
C SER A 475 -5.09 -33.82 14.22
N SER A 476 -6.08 -32.96 13.93
CA SER A 476 -5.98 -31.52 14.14
C SER A 476 -5.85 -31.16 15.63
N LEU A 477 -6.51 -31.92 16.51
CA LEU A 477 -6.43 -31.72 17.96
C LEU A 477 -5.03 -31.99 18.48
N GLU A 478 -4.39 -33.08 18.03
CA GLU A 478 -3.02 -33.42 18.41
C GLU A 478 -2.04 -32.30 18.03
N VAL A 479 -2.13 -31.78 16.80
CA VAL A 479 -1.28 -30.67 16.33
C VAL A 479 -1.57 -29.36 17.07
N TRP A 480 -2.85 -29.06 17.33
CA TRP A 480 -3.23 -27.82 18.00
C TRP A 480 -2.76 -27.76 19.46
N LEU A 481 -2.72 -28.90 20.15
CA LEU A 481 -2.26 -28.95 21.54
C LEU A 481 -0.78 -28.60 21.69
N ASP A 482 0.05 -28.76 20.66
CA ASP A 482 1.45 -28.30 20.73
C ASP A 482 1.56 -26.76 20.72
N SER A 483 0.65 -26.06 20.04
CA SER A 483 0.65 -24.59 19.91
C SER A 483 -0.77 -24.00 19.86
N PRO A 484 -1.47 -23.90 21.01
CA PRO A 484 -2.88 -23.55 21.03
C PRO A 484 -3.12 -22.07 20.71
N ARG A 485 -3.83 -21.82 19.61
CA ARG A 485 -4.35 -20.49 19.21
C ARG A 485 -5.87 -20.47 19.34
N MET A 486 -6.46 -19.29 19.54
CA MET A 486 -7.92 -19.08 19.64
C MET A 486 -8.64 -20.04 20.61
N ALA A 487 -7.97 -20.42 21.72
CA ALA A 487 -8.45 -21.48 22.62
C ALA A 487 -9.87 -21.28 23.16
N ILE A 488 -10.28 -20.04 23.44
CA ILE A 488 -11.64 -19.74 23.91
C ILE A 488 -12.71 -20.20 22.90
N LYS A 489 -12.52 -19.88 21.61
CA LYS A 489 -13.47 -20.24 20.56
C LYS A 489 -13.43 -21.72 20.24
N ILE A 490 -12.23 -22.30 20.16
CA ILE A 490 -12.04 -23.73 19.86
C ILE A 490 -12.64 -24.60 20.95
N LEU A 491 -12.35 -24.34 22.23
CA LEU A 491 -12.92 -25.12 23.33
C LEU A 491 -14.45 -25.05 23.34
N ALA A 492 -15.03 -23.87 23.07
CA ALA A 492 -16.47 -23.70 22.97
C ALA A 492 -17.10 -24.47 21.79
N ASN A 493 -16.38 -24.64 20.67
CA ASN A 493 -16.84 -25.38 19.50
C ASN A 493 -16.61 -26.89 19.64
N LEU A 494 -15.53 -27.33 20.29
CA LEU A 494 -15.26 -28.74 20.57
C LEU A 494 -16.24 -29.30 21.60
N PHE A 495 -16.52 -28.52 22.65
CA PHE A 495 -17.34 -28.94 23.78
C PHE A 495 -18.51 -27.95 24.00
N PRO A 496 -19.48 -27.89 23.08
CA PRO A 496 -20.59 -26.96 23.18
C PRO A 496 -21.49 -27.31 24.37
N ILE A 497 -22.06 -26.28 25.00
CA ILE A 497 -23.01 -26.39 26.12
C ILE A 497 -24.31 -27.12 25.69
N ILE A 498 -24.64 -27.05 24.40
CA ILE A 498 -25.85 -27.64 23.82
C ILE A 498 -25.43 -28.66 22.75
N GLY A 499 -25.74 -29.94 22.97
CA GLY A 499 -25.50 -31.02 22.01
C GLY A 499 -25.39 -32.39 22.67
N SER A 500 -25.47 -33.46 21.87
CA SER A 500 -25.24 -34.82 22.35
C SER A 500 -23.75 -35.04 22.64
N ASN A 501 -23.43 -35.54 23.84
CA ASN A 501 -22.08 -35.93 24.20
C ASN A 501 -21.75 -37.28 23.55
N THR A 502 -21.02 -37.28 22.44
CA THR A 502 -20.60 -38.52 21.76
C THR A 502 -19.40 -39.13 22.49
N THR A 503 -19.24 -40.45 22.41
CA THR A 503 -18.09 -41.15 23.00
C THR A 503 -16.75 -40.56 22.52
N GLN A 504 -16.69 -40.11 21.27
CA GLN A 504 -15.49 -39.49 20.71
C GLN A 504 -15.20 -38.12 21.32
N ARG A 505 -16.22 -37.28 21.54
CA ARG A 505 -16.05 -36.00 22.24
C ARG A 505 -15.53 -36.20 23.66
N GLN A 506 -15.97 -37.26 24.33
CA GLN A 506 -15.51 -37.58 25.68
C GLN A 506 -14.03 -37.98 25.69
N LYS A 507 -13.55 -38.77 24.72
CA LYS A 507 -12.12 -39.06 24.55
C LYS A 507 -11.31 -37.79 24.26
N ASN A 508 -11.80 -36.94 23.37
CA ASN A 508 -11.14 -35.68 23.03
C ASN A 508 -11.07 -34.74 24.26
N LEU A 509 -12.09 -34.75 25.11
CA LEU A 509 -12.09 -34.00 26.38
C LEU A 509 -10.99 -34.53 27.33
N GLU A 510 -10.91 -35.84 27.54
CA GLU A 510 -9.88 -36.47 28.37
C GLU A 510 -8.47 -36.15 27.85
N LEU A 511 -8.28 -36.20 26.54
CA LEU A 511 -7.02 -35.86 25.89
C LEU A 511 -6.65 -34.38 26.14
N CYS A 512 -7.58 -33.44 25.95
CA CYS A 512 -7.36 -32.02 26.26
C CYS A 512 -7.06 -31.76 27.75
N LEU A 513 -7.75 -32.44 28.67
CA LEU A 513 -7.52 -32.32 30.12
C LEU A 513 -6.16 -32.91 30.54
N SER A 514 -5.69 -33.93 29.85
CA SER A 514 -4.36 -34.49 30.09
C SER A 514 -3.27 -33.54 29.59
N ALA A 515 -3.44 -32.99 28.38
CA ALA A 515 -2.49 -32.07 27.76
C ALA A 515 -2.44 -30.73 28.49
N SER A 516 -3.57 -30.21 28.97
CA SER A 516 -3.65 -28.92 29.68
C SER A 516 -2.70 -28.81 30.87
N LYS A 517 -2.36 -29.94 31.52
CA LYS A 517 -1.46 -29.99 32.69
C LYS A 517 -0.01 -29.65 32.35
N VAL A 518 0.40 -29.78 31.09
CA VAL A 518 1.77 -29.54 30.60
C VAL A 518 1.96 -28.09 30.13
N HIS A 519 0.86 -27.37 29.85
CA HIS A 519 0.92 -26.00 29.36
C HIS A 519 1.35 -24.98 30.42
N PRO A 520 1.84 -23.79 30.00
CA PRO A 520 2.16 -22.72 30.93
C PRO A 520 1.00 -22.39 31.85
N LYS A 521 1.30 -22.16 33.13
CA LYS A 521 0.27 -21.96 34.17
C LYS A 521 -0.66 -20.79 33.87
N ASP A 522 -0.20 -19.79 33.12
CA ASP A 522 -0.97 -18.58 32.77
C ASP A 522 -1.67 -18.69 31.41
N SER A 523 -1.63 -19.86 30.77
CA SER A 523 -2.36 -20.13 29.53
C SER A 523 -3.84 -20.40 29.80
N ILE A 524 -4.68 -20.07 28.81
CA ILE A 524 -6.11 -20.37 28.84
C ILE A 524 -6.36 -21.88 29.00
N LEU A 525 -5.58 -22.71 28.30
CA LEU A 525 -5.77 -24.17 28.32
C LEU A 525 -5.46 -24.78 29.69
N PHE A 526 -4.37 -24.35 30.34
CA PHE A 526 -4.05 -24.78 31.70
C PHE A 526 -5.15 -24.38 32.69
N CYS A 527 -5.54 -23.09 32.70
CA CYS A 527 -6.57 -22.60 33.61
C CYS A 527 -7.94 -23.24 33.38
N TRP A 528 -8.32 -23.47 32.12
CA TRP A 528 -9.54 -24.18 31.78
C TRP A 528 -9.50 -25.64 32.27
N GLY A 529 -8.41 -26.36 31.98
CA GLY A 529 -8.28 -27.76 32.36
C GLY A 529 -8.25 -27.98 33.87
N GLU A 530 -7.50 -27.14 34.61
CA GLU A 530 -7.48 -27.18 36.08
C GLU A 530 -8.85 -26.84 36.67
N PHE A 531 -9.57 -25.88 36.07
CA PHE A 531 -10.92 -25.52 36.52
C PHE A 531 -11.92 -26.66 36.29
N VAL A 532 -11.93 -27.26 35.09
CA VAL A 532 -12.80 -28.40 34.76
C VAL A 532 -12.49 -29.62 35.63
N ASP A 533 -11.21 -29.96 35.82
CA ASP A 533 -10.78 -31.06 36.70
C ASP A 533 -11.20 -30.82 38.15
N SER A 534 -11.17 -29.56 38.62
CA SER A 534 -11.63 -29.20 39.95
C SER A 534 -13.15 -29.35 40.10
N LEU A 535 -13.93 -29.02 39.07
CA LEU A 535 -15.39 -29.21 39.07
C LEU A 535 -15.78 -30.69 39.05
N ILE A 536 -15.11 -31.49 38.21
CA ILE A 536 -15.38 -32.94 38.10
C ILE A 536 -15.09 -33.65 39.44
N ASN A 537 -13.98 -33.30 40.10
CA ASN A 537 -13.55 -33.93 41.34
C ASN A 537 -14.10 -33.27 42.62
N ASN A 538 -14.87 -32.18 42.50
CA ASN A 538 -15.34 -31.35 43.62
C ASN A 538 -14.20 -30.87 44.56
N ASN A 539 -13.07 -30.45 43.98
CA ASN A 539 -11.95 -29.93 44.75
C ASN A 539 -12.20 -28.47 45.17
N PRO A 540 -11.92 -28.09 46.42
CA PRO A 540 -12.07 -26.70 46.87
C PRO A 540 -11.02 -25.80 46.18
N LEU A 541 -11.49 -24.70 45.60
CA LEU A 541 -10.64 -23.72 44.93
C LEU A 541 -10.13 -22.66 45.91
N SER A 542 -8.84 -22.36 45.84
CA SER A 542 -8.22 -21.30 46.64
C SER A 542 -8.60 -19.88 46.14
N LEU A 543 -8.37 -18.89 47.00
CA LEU A 543 -8.59 -17.47 46.69
C LEU A 543 -7.70 -17.01 45.52
N GLU A 544 -6.47 -17.52 45.43
CA GLU A 544 -5.56 -17.20 44.33
C GLU A 544 -5.98 -17.86 43.01
N GLN A 545 -6.43 -19.13 43.04
CA GLN A 545 -6.94 -19.83 41.86
C GLN A 545 -8.19 -19.16 41.29
N SER A 546 -9.17 -18.81 42.14
CA SER A 546 -10.37 -18.10 41.66
C SER A 546 -10.02 -16.75 41.00
N ARG A 547 -9.10 -15.98 41.58
CA ARG A 547 -8.60 -14.73 40.98
C ARG A 547 -7.94 -14.96 39.64
N LYS A 548 -7.15 -16.04 39.52
CA LYS A 548 -6.49 -16.42 38.29
C LYS A 548 -7.51 -16.78 37.18
N TYR A 549 -8.51 -17.59 37.50
CA TYR A 549 -9.55 -17.99 36.56
C TYR A 549 -10.41 -16.80 36.12
N MET A 550 -10.83 -15.93 37.05
CA MET A 550 -11.52 -14.69 36.70
C MET A 550 -10.66 -13.74 35.86
N THR A 551 -9.33 -13.89 35.91
CA THR A 551 -8.42 -13.06 35.13
C THR A 551 -8.30 -13.50 33.69
N ILE A 552 -8.18 -14.81 33.47
CA ILE A 552 -7.81 -15.43 32.19
C ILE A 552 -9.02 -15.98 31.44
N LEU A 553 -9.97 -16.59 32.14
CA LEU A 553 -11.11 -17.28 31.53
C LEU A 553 -12.31 -16.34 31.31
N PRO A 554 -13.07 -16.53 30.22
CA PRO A 554 -14.33 -15.81 29.99
C PRO A 554 -15.29 -15.96 31.17
N PHE A 555 -15.92 -14.87 31.60
CA PHE A 555 -16.83 -14.91 32.76
C PHE A 555 -18.04 -15.83 32.58
N LYS A 556 -18.45 -16.05 31.32
CA LYS A 556 -19.52 -16.98 30.95
C LYS A 556 -19.22 -18.42 31.38
N TRP A 557 -17.96 -18.78 31.56
CA TRP A 557 -17.53 -20.13 31.95
C TRP A 557 -17.62 -20.39 33.45
N TRP A 558 -17.63 -19.35 34.29
CA TRP A 558 -17.63 -19.48 35.76
C TRP A 558 -18.79 -18.76 36.44
N LEU A 559 -19.89 -18.52 35.71
CA LEU A 559 -21.07 -17.80 36.20
C LEU A 559 -21.60 -18.38 37.53
N ASN A 560 -21.71 -19.70 37.64
CA ASN A 560 -22.29 -20.38 38.82
C ASN A 560 -21.48 -20.13 40.12
N GLN A 561 -20.18 -19.88 39.98
CA GLN A 561 -19.23 -19.65 41.06
C GLN A 561 -19.02 -18.16 41.35
N GLY A 562 -19.46 -17.28 40.43
CA GLY A 562 -19.19 -15.84 40.46
C GLY A 562 -19.56 -15.17 41.78
N TYR A 563 -20.73 -15.48 42.34
CA TYR A 563 -21.17 -14.88 43.62
C TYR A 563 -20.27 -15.28 44.81
N GLU A 564 -19.89 -16.55 44.94
CA GLU A 564 -19.00 -16.97 46.04
C GLU A 564 -17.60 -16.40 45.88
N TRP A 565 -17.09 -16.40 44.64
CA TRP A 565 -15.78 -15.84 44.36
C TRP A 565 -15.73 -14.35 44.67
N LEU A 566 -16.78 -13.59 44.34
CA LEU A 566 -16.89 -12.18 44.73
C LEU A 566 -16.81 -12.02 46.25
N LYS A 567 -17.60 -12.77 47.01
CA LYS A 567 -17.59 -12.71 48.49
C LYS A 567 -16.23 -13.03 49.08
N ILE A 568 -15.60 -14.11 48.61
CA ILE A 568 -14.28 -14.53 49.08
C ILE A 568 -13.22 -13.46 48.77
N GLN A 569 -13.24 -12.86 47.58
CA GLN A 569 -12.29 -11.78 47.25
C GLN A 569 -12.53 -10.53 48.11
N LEU A 570 -13.80 -10.12 48.31
CA LEU A 570 -14.18 -8.96 49.11
C LEU A 570 -13.73 -9.07 50.58
N ASN A 571 -13.70 -10.28 51.14
CA ASN A 571 -13.25 -10.53 52.50
C ASN A 571 -11.72 -10.44 52.68
N SER A 572 -10.96 -10.30 51.60
CA SER A 572 -9.49 -10.16 51.64
C SER A 572 -9.03 -8.78 51.17
N THR A 573 -8.04 -8.19 51.85
CA THR A 573 -7.48 -6.90 51.42
C THR A 573 -6.84 -6.96 50.04
N SER A 574 -6.17 -8.07 49.71
CA SER A 574 -5.57 -8.27 48.38
C SER A 574 -6.64 -8.44 47.29
N GLY A 575 -7.78 -9.06 47.60
CA GLY A 575 -8.88 -9.23 46.66
C GLY A 575 -9.62 -7.93 46.37
N ARG A 576 -9.85 -7.11 47.39
CA ARG A 576 -10.44 -5.76 47.21
C ARG A 576 -9.58 -4.88 46.30
N ASN A 577 -8.26 -4.86 46.49
CA ASN A 577 -7.36 -4.10 45.62
C ASN A 577 -7.34 -4.65 44.18
N TRP A 578 -7.43 -5.97 44.00
CA TRP A 578 -7.55 -6.53 42.65
C TRP A 578 -8.89 -6.20 41.98
N LEU A 579 -9.99 -6.22 42.73
CA LEU A 579 -11.33 -5.88 42.26
C LEU A 579 -11.46 -4.40 41.84
N SER A 580 -10.76 -3.46 42.49
CA SER A 580 -10.73 -2.06 42.02
C SER A 580 -10.01 -1.92 40.67
N GLN A 581 -8.96 -2.72 40.45
CA GLN A 581 -8.09 -2.62 39.27
C GLN A 581 -8.60 -3.39 38.05
N LYS A 582 -9.54 -4.33 38.20
CA LYS A 582 -10.04 -5.16 37.10
C LYS A 582 -11.54 -4.98 36.90
N TYR A 583 -11.92 -4.59 35.68
CA TYR A 583 -13.32 -4.53 35.28
C TYR A 583 -13.90 -5.93 35.00
N LEU A 584 -15.05 -6.21 35.61
CA LEU A 584 -15.93 -7.34 35.32
C LEU A 584 -17.38 -6.86 35.45
N PRO A 585 -18.31 -7.25 34.55
CA PRO A 585 -19.70 -6.80 34.59
C PRO A 585 -20.47 -7.56 35.69
N TRP A 586 -20.16 -7.27 36.96
CA TRP A 586 -20.69 -7.97 38.13
C TRP A 586 -22.22 -8.07 38.16
N PRO A 587 -22.99 -7.01 37.84
CA PRO A 587 -24.44 -7.13 37.75
C PRO A 587 -24.87 -8.23 36.77
N ALA A 588 -24.23 -8.33 35.59
CA ALA A 588 -24.53 -9.36 34.61
C ALA A 588 -24.02 -10.76 34.98
N ILE A 589 -23.08 -10.88 35.92
CA ILE A 589 -22.56 -12.18 36.38
C ILE A 589 -23.50 -12.80 37.42
N ILE A 590 -24.00 -12.01 38.37
CA ILE A 590 -24.72 -12.52 39.55
C ILE A 590 -26.24 -12.60 39.38
N SER A 591 -26.81 -11.90 38.39
CA SER A 591 -28.27 -11.76 38.19
C SER A 591 -28.84 -12.62 37.06
N ARG A 592 -28.22 -13.78 36.81
CA ARG A 592 -28.65 -14.77 35.81
C ARG A 592 -29.93 -15.48 36.24
N SER A 593 -30.73 -15.93 35.28
CA SER A 593 -32.01 -16.58 35.58
C SER A 593 -31.79 -18.01 36.10
N GLN A 594 -32.59 -18.43 37.07
CA GLN A 594 -32.54 -19.81 37.59
C GLN A 594 -32.75 -20.82 36.47
N GLY A 595 -31.86 -21.81 36.35
CA GLY A 595 -31.98 -22.84 35.31
C GLY A 595 -31.24 -22.53 34.01
N GLU A 596 -30.60 -21.36 33.88
CA GLU A 596 -29.76 -21.03 32.72
C GLU A 596 -28.60 -22.05 32.60
N LYS A 597 -28.36 -22.57 31.41
CA LYS A 597 -27.22 -23.49 31.18
C LYS A 597 -25.93 -22.68 31.18
N CYS A 598 -24.99 -23.04 32.04
CA CYS A 598 -23.71 -22.37 32.17
C CYS A 598 -22.57 -23.39 32.36
N GLY A 599 -21.39 -22.90 32.76
CA GLY A 599 -20.22 -23.72 33.01
C GLY A 599 -19.18 -23.62 31.88
N PRO A 600 -17.96 -24.11 32.13
CA PRO A 600 -16.90 -24.13 31.12
C PRO A 600 -17.21 -25.17 30.03
N PRO A 601 -16.67 -25.00 28.81
CA PRO A 601 -16.75 -26.03 27.78
C PRO A 601 -16.24 -27.37 28.32
N GLY A 602 -17.00 -28.45 28.12
CA GLY A 602 -16.67 -29.79 28.63
C GLY A 602 -17.30 -30.15 29.98
N TYR A 603 -17.85 -29.18 30.72
CA TYR A 603 -18.59 -29.45 31.96
C TYR A 603 -19.84 -28.57 32.06
N GLN A 604 -21.01 -29.15 31.77
CA GLN A 604 -22.27 -28.42 31.77
C GLN A 604 -22.81 -28.27 33.20
N GLU A 605 -23.03 -27.02 33.62
CA GLU A 605 -23.70 -26.66 34.86
C GLU A 605 -25.06 -26.03 34.58
N ILE A 606 -25.90 -26.03 35.62
CA ILE A 606 -27.15 -25.27 35.64
C ILE A 606 -26.96 -24.15 36.65
N PHE A 607 -27.14 -22.91 36.20
CA PHE A 607 -27.01 -21.74 37.05
C PHE A 607 -28.03 -21.82 38.18
N THR A 608 -27.51 -21.76 39.40
CA THR A 608 -28.32 -21.74 40.61
C THR A 608 -28.32 -20.31 41.16
N SER A 609 -29.44 -19.62 41.00
CA SER A 609 -29.71 -18.32 41.59
C SER A 609 -29.58 -18.42 43.10
N LYS A 610 -28.67 -17.61 43.64
CA LYS A 610 -28.46 -17.49 45.08
C LYS A 610 -29.28 -16.33 45.61
N LEU A 611 -29.65 -16.41 46.88
CA LEU A 611 -30.19 -15.25 47.58
C LEU A 611 -29.06 -14.23 47.70
N LEU A 612 -29.19 -13.13 46.97
CA LEU A 612 -28.24 -12.03 46.99
C LEU A 612 -28.46 -11.23 48.28
N ASP A 613 -27.44 -11.19 49.14
CA ASP A 613 -27.43 -10.41 50.39
C ASP A 613 -26.48 -9.21 50.24
N SER A 614 -27.00 -8.00 50.45
CA SER A 614 -26.21 -6.77 50.43
C SER A 614 -25.17 -6.73 51.57
N ASN A 615 -25.43 -7.38 52.71
CA ASN A 615 -24.50 -7.42 53.84
C ASN A 615 -23.22 -8.18 53.51
N GLU A 616 -23.33 -9.28 52.76
CA GLU A 616 -22.16 -10.05 52.28
C GLU A 616 -21.29 -9.25 51.28
N LEU A 617 -21.82 -8.16 50.74
CA LEU A 617 -21.17 -7.30 49.75
C LEU A 617 -20.78 -5.91 50.29
N LEU A 618 -20.99 -5.62 51.57
CA LEU A 618 -20.68 -4.31 52.20
C LEU A 618 -19.26 -3.83 51.96
N HIS A 619 -18.32 -4.76 51.89
CA HIS A 619 -16.91 -4.48 51.62
C HIS A 619 -16.66 -3.83 50.24
N ILE A 620 -17.64 -3.78 49.34
CA ILE A 620 -17.58 -2.99 48.09
C ILE A 620 -17.44 -1.49 48.40
N LEU A 621 -18.11 -0.99 49.45
CA LEU A 621 -18.13 0.44 49.78
C LEU A 621 -16.77 0.98 50.28
N ILE A 622 -15.85 0.09 50.65
CA ILE A 622 -14.50 0.43 51.14
C ILE A 622 -13.41 0.12 50.11
N ILE A 623 -13.79 -0.26 48.88
CA ILE A 623 -12.84 -0.48 47.79
C ILE A 623 -12.33 0.88 47.28
N GLU A 624 -11.03 0.95 46.99
CA GLU A 624 -10.42 2.13 46.38
C GLU A 624 -11.01 2.39 44.98
N GLN A 625 -11.11 3.65 44.58
CA GLN A 625 -11.67 4.00 43.27
C GLN A 625 -10.77 3.47 42.14
N GLY A 626 -11.37 2.80 41.16
CA GLY A 626 -10.64 2.17 40.06
C GLY A 626 -11.56 1.74 38.92
N VAL A 627 -11.02 1.13 37.87
CA VAL A 627 -11.80 0.75 36.68
C VAL A 627 -12.92 -0.26 36.97
N GLY A 628 -12.80 -1.07 38.03
CA GLY A 628 -13.82 -2.04 38.43
C GLY A 628 -14.85 -1.52 39.43
N SER A 629 -14.64 -0.33 40.04
CA SER A 629 -15.46 0.13 41.16
C SER A 629 -16.91 0.39 40.78
N ASP A 630 -17.15 0.98 39.61
CA ASP A 630 -18.50 1.37 39.19
C ASP A 630 -19.42 0.15 39.00
N SER A 631 -18.89 -0.93 38.41
CA SER A 631 -19.66 -2.16 38.26
C SER A 631 -19.97 -2.84 39.60
N LEU A 632 -19.06 -2.75 40.57
CA LEU A 632 -19.26 -3.31 41.91
C LEU A 632 -20.28 -2.51 42.70
N LEU A 633 -20.20 -1.17 42.65
CA LEU A 633 -21.16 -0.29 43.29
C LEU A 633 -22.56 -0.49 42.73
N ASP A 634 -22.69 -0.60 41.40
CA ASP A 634 -23.98 -0.90 40.77
C ASP A 634 -24.53 -2.26 41.19
N ALA A 635 -23.67 -3.28 41.35
CA ALA A 635 -24.09 -4.58 41.86
C ALA A 635 -24.62 -4.49 43.31
N TYR A 636 -23.93 -3.74 44.18
CA TYR A 636 -24.36 -3.49 45.55
C TYR A 636 -25.67 -2.70 45.62
N GLU A 637 -25.77 -1.56 44.92
CA GLU A 637 -26.94 -0.68 44.96
C GLU A 637 -28.18 -1.35 44.36
N MET A 638 -28.02 -2.16 43.30
CA MET A 638 -29.09 -2.98 42.75
C MET A 638 -29.65 -3.96 43.78
N ILE A 639 -28.79 -4.68 44.51
CA ILE A 639 -29.23 -5.64 45.54
C ILE A 639 -29.84 -4.91 46.74
N PHE A 640 -29.17 -3.86 47.22
CA PHE A 640 -29.61 -3.07 48.37
C PHE A 640 -30.95 -2.38 48.12
N SER A 641 -31.14 -1.77 46.95
CA SER A 641 -32.43 -1.16 46.59
C SER A 641 -33.54 -2.21 46.48
N ASN A 642 -33.20 -3.44 46.07
CA ASN A 642 -34.15 -4.54 46.04
C ASN A 642 -34.62 -4.94 47.44
N GLU A 643 -33.68 -5.17 48.36
CA GLU A 643 -33.98 -5.52 49.75
C GLU A 643 -34.78 -4.44 50.49
N GLN A 644 -34.48 -3.16 50.23
CA GLN A 644 -35.13 -2.02 50.88
C GLN A 644 -36.41 -1.54 50.19
N ASN A 645 -36.84 -2.20 49.10
CA ASN A 645 -37.98 -1.78 48.26
C ASN A 645 -37.90 -0.29 47.84
N GLN A 646 -36.71 0.19 47.49
CA GLN A 646 -36.46 1.56 47.05
C GLN A 646 -36.68 1.73 45.53
N ASN A 647 -36.83 2.99 45.11
CA ASN A 647 -36.84 3.33 43.68
C ASN A 647 -35.57 2.84 42.99
N LEU A 648 -35.71 2.41 41.73
CA LEU A 648 -34.60 1.91 40.92
C LEU A 648 -33.49 2.95 40.79
N PRO A 649 -32.27 2.67 41.27
CA PRO A 649 -31.14 3.56 41.06
C PRO A 649 -30.76 3.55 39.58
N ALA A 650 -30.39 4.73 39.06
CA ALA A 650 -29.73 4.81 37.76
C ALA A 650 -28.29 4.32 37.92
N GLY A 651 -27.96 3.20 37.25
CA GLY A 651 -26.63 2.61 37.32
C GLY A 651 -25.56 3.46 36.64
N ARG A 652 -24.33 3.37 37.14
CA ARG A 652 -23.12 3.98 36.57
C ARG A 652 -22.70 3.31 35.27
N ILE A 653 -22.75 1.99 35.20
CA ILE A 653 -22.36 1.22 33.99
C ILE A 653 -23.51 1.10 33.00
N HIS A 654 -24.75 1.09 33.48
CA HIS A 654 -25.94 1.00 32.65
C HIS A 654 -27.18 1.57 33.36
N PRO A 655 -28.00 2.44 32.72
CA PRO A 655 -29.12 3.11 33.38
C PRO A 655 -30.15 2.17 34.00
N LEU A 656 -30.42 1.03 33.34
CA LEU A 656 -31.44 0.05 33.76
C LEU A 656 -30.88 -1.13 34.56
N VAL A 657 -29.64 -1.06 35.06
CA VAL A 657 -29.01 -2.20 35.77
C VAL A 657 -29.85 -2.71 36.95
N GLY A 658 -30.54 -1.81 37.66
CA GLY A 658 -31.38 -2.13 38.82
C GLY A 658 -32.52 -3.13 38.53
N LEU A 659 -32.97 -3.23 37.27
CA LEU A 659 -34.06 -4.14 36.88
C LEU A 659 -33.66 -5.62 36.98
N LEU A 660 -32.37 -5.94 36.88
CA LEU A 660 -31.89 -7.33 36.84
C LEU A 660 -32.22 -8.14 38.11
N VAL A 661 -32.43 -7.49 39.26
CA VAL A 661 -32.81 -8.16 40.51
C VAL A 661 -34.31 -8.03 40.81
N ARG A 662 -35.05 -7.20 40.05
CA ARG A 662 -36.52 -7.10 40.14
C ARG A 662 -37.19 -8.24 39.38
N GLY A 663 -38.39 -8.61 39.83
CA GLY A 663 -39.24 -9.54 39.09
C GLY A 663 -39.65 -8.97 37.73
N SER A 664 -39.78 -9.83 36.71
CA SER A 664 -40.11 -9.43 35.33
C SER A 664 -41.44 -8.66 35.21
N SER A 665 -42.36 -8.81 36.18
CA SER A 665 -43.61 -8.07 36.27
C SER A 665 -43.45 -6.57 36.53
N GLU A 666 -42.30 -6.13 37.06
CA GLU A 666 -42.02 -4.72 37.37
C GLU A 666 -41.24 -4.01 36.25
N TRP A 667 -40.91 -4.72 35.17
CA TRP A 667 -40.08 -4.19 34.11
C TRP A 667 -40.89 -3.27 33.19
N PRO A 668 -40.34 -2.09 32.82
CA PRO A 668 -40.93 -1.27 31.77
C PRO A 668 -40.79 -1.95 30.40
N SER A 669 -41.49 -1.45 29.39
CA SER A 669 -41.29 -1.91 28.00
C SER A 669 -39.87 -1.58 27.53
N ILE A 670 -39.04 -2.59 27.30
CA ILE A 670 -37.66 -2.44 26.82
C ILE A 670 -37.60 -2.67 25.31
N ASP A 671 -36.99 -1.73 24.59
CA ASP A 671 -36.74 -1.81 23.14
C ASP A 671 -35.28 -2.20 22.85
N ILE A 672 -35.00 -2.62 21.61
CA ILE A 672 -33.67 -3.05 21.14
C ILE A 672 -32.60 -1.96 21.24
N THR A 673 -33.03 -0.69 21.28
CA THR A 673 -32.18 0.49 21.53
C THR A 673 -31.41 0.40 22.85
N ILE A 674 -31.83 -0.46 23.79
CA ILE A 674 -31.09 -0.73 25.03
C ILE A 674 -29.68 -1.31 24.78
N LEU A 675 -29.48 -2.03 23.67
CA LEU A 675 -28.18 -2.60 23.31
C LEU A 675 -27.13 -1.54 22.96
N GLU A 676 -27.56 -0.32 22.65
CA GLU A 676 -26.69 0.82 22.35
C GLU A 676 -26.32 1.64 23.61
N LEU A 677 -26.95 1.34 24.75
CA LEU A 677 -26.78 2.07 26.01
C LEU A 677 -25.83 1.33 26.96
N GLY A 678 -24.94 2.07 27.61
CA GLY A 678 -24.10 1.58 28.71
C GLY A 678 -23.24 0.35 28.39
N ASP A 679 -23.05 -0.51 29.41
CA ASP A 679 -22.30 -1.77 29.27
C ASP A 679 -23.05 -2.80 28.43
N LYS A 680 -22.34 -3.39 27.46
CA LYS A 680 -22.89 -4.33 26.47
C LYS A 680 -23.34 -5.64 27.09
N GLU A 681 -22.65 -6.17 28.09
CA GLU A 681 -23.01 -7.46 28.68
C GLU A 681 -24.25 -7.31 29.57
N VAL A 682 -24.38 -6.21 30.31
CA VAL A 682 -25.60 -5.85 31.05
C VAL A 682 -26.77 -5.63 30.10
N ALA A 683 -26.60 -4.84 29.04
CA ALA A 683 -27.63 -4.60 28.05
C ALA A 683 -28.09 -5.89 27.36
N SER A 684 -27.14 -6.77 26.99
CA SER A 684 -27.46 -8.07 26.37
C SER A 684 -28.27 -8.98 27.29
N LEU A 685 -27.96 -8.99 28.60
CA LEU A 685 -28.69 -9.78 29.58
C LEU A 685 -30.10 -9.22 29.83
N LEU A 686 -30.23 -7.89 29.97
CA LEU A 686 -31.52 -7.22 30.10
C LEU A 686 -32.42 -7.54 28.91
N PHE A 687 -31.91 -7.39 27.69
CA PHE A 687 -32.67 -7.69 26.48
C PHE A 687 -33.06 -9.17 26.40
N ALA A 688 -32.12 -10.09 26.68
CA ALA A 688 -32.39 -11.52 26.68
C ALA A 688 -33.48 -11.90 27.68
N ARG A 689 -33.38 -11.41 28.92
CA ARG A 689 -34.37 -11.69 29.97
C ARG A 689 -35.73 -11.07 29.69
N TYR A 690 -35.78 -9.83 29.20
CA TYR A 690 -37.04 -9.20 28.80
C TYR A 690 -37.74 -10.00 27.70
N TYR A 691 -36.99 -10.46 26.69
CA TYR A 691 -37.54 -11.28 25.63
C TYR A 691 -38.08 -12.61 26.15
N THR A 692 -37.36 -13.28 27.07
CA THR A 692 -37.78 -14.59 27.59
C THR A 692 -38.85 -14.54 28.68
N GLU A 693 -38.81 -13.54 29.56
CA GLU A 693 -39.61 -13.47 30.79
C GLU A 693 -40.81 -12.50 30.70
N CYS A 694 -40.85 -11.64 29.68
CA CYS A 694 -41.97 -10.72 29.44
C CYS A 694 -42.68 -11.00 28.12
N LEU A 695 -41.94 -11.22 27.01
CA LEU A 695 -42.55 -11.35 25.67
C LEU A 695 -42.95 -12.78 25.27
N LEU A 696 -42.29 -13.83 25.78
CA LEU A 696 -42.65 -15.22 25.48
C LEU A 696 -43.71 -15.80 26.42
N THR A 697 -43.98 -15.12 27.53
CA THR A 697 -44.94 -15.52 28.57
C THR A 697 -46.29 -14.82 28.49
N ASP A 698 -46.37 -13.75 27.69
CA ASP A 698 -47.61 -13.11 27.22
C ASP A 698 -48.10 -13.77 25.92
#